data_AF-A0A2G4IYN1-F1
#
_entry.id   AF-A0A2G4IYN1-F1
#
_cell.length_a   1.000
_cell.length_b   1.000
_cell.length_c   1.000
_cell.angle_alpha   90.00
_cell.angle_beta   90.00
_cell.angle_gamma   90.00
#
_symmetry.space_group_name_H-M   'P 1'
#
loop_
_entity.id
_entity.type
_entity.pdbx_description
1 polymer ?
#
loop_
_entity_poly.entity_id
_entity_poly.type
_entity_poly.pdbx_seq_one_letter_code
_entity_poly.pdbx_strand_id
1 'polypeptide(L)'
;MRIIAKPTIHCLMLLVMLFSFSEPLQAWEPNAKALETGIDSGEFADYFANLSAWLVQKAPIDPAKISATALETILQDPAIALALAQRQFIAKSEPAKLGAFANADAANKTFLKWLLKNPNALQLYLLGSTPLSIPVREDNSYGLSTRVLENWRTIFDAAPESRDGIYLRLAIATSLRPAGTGSPGSGQAKVHSTPLVRYQYFQTAHANKELFPSFNNLTVWEMQFVTCSGASETDLSWGREMVNTWRPDLRAGERVVETTSLVWRRNSPISHVDYKTLLDGGGKCGPRSSWSVFICQAFGIPAIGVGQPRHACVAYKSLNGWQVAYGMGWDASRLEGMGGREFLASVASRERSANFSQVEQLRWLAAALPTKEHSKAVLAIAKTLATTPPITEKDLKSSEKADEMDADPSGPAVSKTGTASTPTAKPTEPVVVPPGAIHVEGTSYFETGGITVWGGEPQVTVLDSYNGGKQLLFQQGMASCWVGYKVDIPETGIYQMEATVATVNSGQGMYVRSFGAMAPVKEATASAVWKGDTKGLGPQMAVDNNPSTRWAVNFGVDQAWIELDLGKPTPISTVMIDERAYEKVKKFVLEYKVDNEWKTILEGTTIGNSYAADFPEVTAQHVRLSTLDCSGNTGGPTFWEVSVGTIQDGHGWISLPWTAGVWQTTKPIDIRLIKGAQTVWLFTPYQRGVGLKSFDLKIKNSTAK
;
A
#
# COMPACT_ATOMS: atom_id res chain seq x y z
N MET A 1 -32.58 -95.73 5.92
CA MET A 1 -33.91 -96.31 6.18
C MET A 1 -34.27 -96.00 7.64
N ARG A 2 -35.27 -95.12 7.83
CA ARG A 2 -36.16 -94.93 9.01
C ARG A 2 -35.67 -94.90 10.49
N ILE A 3 -35.92 -93.74 11.11
CA ILE A 3 -36.55 -93.43 12.44
C ILE A 3 -35.69 -93.80 13.69
N ILE A 4 -35.42 -92.94 14.69
CA ILE A 4 -36.30 -92.52 15.81
C ILE A 4 -35.72 -91.32 16.62
N ALA A 5 -36.59 -90.31 16.83
CA ALA A 5 -36.84 -89.37 17.95
C ALA A 5 -35.78 -88.46 18.64
N LYS A 6 -36.21 -87.20 18.81
CA LYS A 6 -35.67 -86.06 19.59
C LYS A 6 -35.89 -86.20 21.11
N PRO A 7 -35.28 -85.31 21.91
CA PRO A 7 -35.97 -84.66 23.02
C PRO A 7 -36.09 -83.13 22.85
N THR A 8 -37.17 -82.60 23.40
CA THR A 8 -37.63 -81.21 23.46
C THR A 8 -37.00 -80.46 24.63
N ILE A 9 -36.60 -79.20 24.44
CA ILE A 9 -36.41 -78.23 25.54
C ILE A 9 -37.20 -76.97 25.19
N HIS A 10 -38.06 -76.56 26.12
CA HIS A 10 -38.98 -75.44 26.04
C HIS A 10 -38.24 -74.09 26.14
N CYS A 11 -38.76 -73.14 25.37
CA CYS A 11 -38.39 -71.74 25.32
C CYS A 11 -38.92 -70.99 26.56
N LEU A 12 -38.09 -70.22 27.25
CA LEU A 12 -38.53 -69.20 28.21
C LEU A 12 -37.81 -67.88 27.86
N MET A 13 -38.56 -66.95 27.27
CA MET A 13 -38.15 -65.55 27.11
C MET A 13 -38.07 -64.90 28.49
N LEU A 14 -36.90 -64.38 28.86
CA LEU A 14 -36.75 -63.46 29.99
C LEU A 14 -36.51 -62.05 29.47
N LEU A 15 -37.50 -61.20 29.68
CA LEU A 15 -37.50 -59.77 29.40
C LEU A 15 -36.61 -59.07 30.45
N VAL A 16 -35.43 -58.58 30.07
CA VAL A 16 -34.60 -57.74 30.94
C VAL A 16 -35.02 -56.28 30.72
N MET A 17 -35.81 -55.74 31.65
CA MET A 17 -35.98 -54.28 31.80
C MET A 17 -34.66 -53.69 32.32
N LEU A 18 -33.89 -53.06 31.44
CA LEU A 18 -32.83 -52.13 31.84
C LEU A 18 -33.50 -50.83 32.31
N PHE A 19 -33.66 -50.67 33.63
CA PHE A 19 -33.89 -49.36 34.24
C PHE A 19 -32.58 -48.57 34.13
N SER A 20 -32.49 -47.68 33.15
CA SER A 20 -31.49 -46.61 33.15
C SER A 20 -31.83 -45.64 34.28
N PHE A 21 -31.22 -45.82 35.45
CA PHE A 21 -31.16 -44.76 36.46
C PHE A 21 -30.36 -43.61 35.85
N SER A 22 -31.06 -42.54 35.44
CA SER A 22 -30.42 -41.25 35.24
C SER A 22 -30.11 -40.70 36.62
N GLU A 23 -28.83 -40.67 37.00
CA GLU A 23 -28.44 -39.88 38.16
C GLU A 23 -28.90 -38.42 37.94
N PRO A 24 -29.45 -37.75 38.96
CA PRO A 24 -29.81 -36.35 38.82
C PRO A 24 -28.54 -35.56 38.45
N LEU A 25 -28.60 -34.83 37.34
CA LEU A 25 -27.55 -33.90 36.91
C LEU A 25 -27.13 -33.05 38.11
N GLN A 26 -25.90 -33.25 38.58
CA GLN A 26 -25.34 -32.38 39.60
C GLN A 26 -25.25 -30.96 39.02
N ALA A 27 -25.65 -29.96 39.80
CA ALA A 27 -25.71 -28.56 39.41
C ALA A 27 -24.99 -27.70 40.46
N TRP A 28 -23.79 -28.13 40.84
CA TRP A 28 -22.96 -27.40 41.78
C TRP A 28 -22.26 -26.23 41.09
N GLU A 29 -21.90 -25.22 41.87
CA GLU A 29 -21.27 -24.00 41.37
C GLU A 29 -19.93 -24.29 40.66
N PRO A 30 -19.79 -23.92 39.37
CA PRO A 30 -18.59 -24.14 38.60
C PRO A 30 -17.34 -23.68 39.35
N ASN A 31 -16.40 -24.59 39.58
CA ASN A 31 -15.21 -24.32 40.36
C ASN A 31 -13.96 -24.83 39.64
N ALA A 32 -12.81 -24.23 40.00
CA ALA A 32 -11.54 -24.50 39.35
C ALA A 32 -11.12 -25.97 39.45
N LYS A 33 -11.43 -26.65 40.55
CA LYS A 33 -11.02 -28.05 40.77
C LYS A 33 -11.69 -28.98 39.77
N ALA A 34 -13.01 -28.83 39.57
CA ALA A 34 -13.74 -29.69 38.65
C ALA A 34 -13.38 -29.39 37.18
N LEU A 35 -13.16 -28.10 36.84
CA LEU A 35 -12.64 -27.70 35.54
C LEU A 35 -11.28 -28.35 35.26
N GLU A 36 -10.33 -28.25 36.19
CA GLU A 36 -9.00 -28.86 36.05
C GLU A 36 -9.07 -30.38 35.96
N THR A 37 -9.96 -31.02 36.71
CA THR A 37 -10.19 -32.46 36.62
C THR A 37 -10.63 -32.87 35.21
N GLY A 38 -11.55 -32.12 34.60
CA GLY A 38 -11.97 -32.34 33.21
C GLY A 38 -10.84 -32.11 32.20
N ILE A 39 -10.01 -31.08 32.39
CA ILE A 39 -8.84 -30.82 31.52
C ILE A 39 -7.78 -31.92 31.66
N ASP A 40 -7.49 -32.36 32.88
CA ASP A 40 -6.42 -33.32 33.17
C ASP A 40 -6.78 -34.74 32.71
N SER A 41 -8.05 -35.12 32.83
CA SER A 41 -8.58 -36.38 32.27
C SER A 41 -8.84 -36.30 30.75
N GLY A 42 -9.13 -35.10 30.23
CA GLY A 42 -9.67 -34.90 28.89
C GLY A 42 -11.17 -35.15 28.78
N GLU A 43 -11.86 -35.43 29.89
CA GLU A 43 -13.30 -35.70 29.94
C GLU A 43 -14.08 -34.41 30.24
N PHE A 44 -14.48 -33.71 29.18
CA PHE A 44 -15.23 -32.45 29.29
C PHE A 44 -16.76 -32.64 29.41
N ALA A 45 -17.28 -33.84 29.16
CA ALA A 45 -18.72 -34.09 29.08
C ALA A 45 -19.44 -33.80 30.42
N ASP A 46 -18.91 -34.32 31.53
CA ASP A 46 -19.50 -34.13 32.85
C ASP A 46 -19.44 -32.68 33.31
N TYR A 47 -18.30 -32.02 33.08
CA TYR A 47 -18.14 -30.60 33.39
C TYR A 47 -19.11 -29.74 32.55
N PHE A 48 -19.27 -30.05 31.27
CA PHE A 48 -20.22 -29.38 30.39
C PHE A 48 -21.68 -29.59 30.82
N ALA A 49 -22.04 -30.80 31.24
CA ALA A 49 -23.37 -31.14 31.73
C ALA A 49 -23.69 -30.38 33.03
N ASN A 50 -22.75 -30.36 34.00
CA ASN A 50 -22.89 -29.58 35.23
C ASN A 50 -22.99 -28.07 34.95
N LEU A 51 -22.13 -27.51 34.10
CA LEU A 51 -22.22 -26.10 33.67
C LEU A 51 -23.61 -25.76 33.11
N SER A 52 -24.14 -26.63 32.25
CA SER A 52 -25.45 -26.46 31.66
C SER A 52 -26.54 -26.47 32.73
N ALA A 53 -26.52 -27.45 33.65
CA ALA A 53 -27.51 -27.56 34.72
C ALA A 53 -27.45 -26.37 35.68
N TRP A 54 -26.27 -25.91 36.06
CA TRP A 54 -26.08 -24.76 36.95
C TRP A 54 -26.55 -23.44 36.31
N LEU A 55 -26.24 -23.20 35.03
CA LEU A 55 -26.72 -22.02 34.30
C LEU A 55 -28.25 -21.98 34.24
N VAL A 56 -28.90 -23.14 34.06
CA VAL A 56 -30.37 -23.25 34.09
C VAL A 56 -30.95 -22.90 35.46
N GLN A 57 -30.29 -23.27 36.56
CA GLN A 57 -30.74 -22.88 37.90
C GLN A 57 -30.58 -21.38 38.18
N LYS A 58 -29.51 -20.77 37.68
CA LYS A 58 -29.15 -19.36 37.95
C LYS A 58 -29.84 -18.35 37.04
N ALA A 59 -30.40 -18.79 35.92
CA ALA A 59 -31.26 -17.99 35.07
C ALA A 59 -32.74 -18.43 35.27
N PRO A 60 -33.45 -17.92 36.29
CA PRO A 60 -34.86 -18.24 36.51
C PRO A 60 -35.69 -17.62 35.39
N ILE A 61 -35.84 -18.38 34.32
CA ILE A 61 -36.56 -17.96 33.12
C ILE A 61 -38.00 -18.41 33.30
N ASP A 62 -38.79 -17.58 33.96
CA ASP A 62 -40.22 -17.53 33.68
C ASP A 62 -40.38 -16.81 32.33
N PRO A 63 -40.78 -17.49 31.24
CA PRO A 63 -40.90 -16.87 29.92
C PRO A 63 -41.82 -15.63 29.91
N ALA A 64 -42.73 -15.52 30.89
CA ALA A 64 -43.60 -14.37 31.06
C ALA A 64 -42.94 -13.17 31.78
N LYS A 65 -41.74 -13.34 32.37
CA LYS A 65 -41.02 -12.31 33.15
C LYS A 65 -39.63 -11.97 32.59
N ILE A 66 -39.20 -12.57 31.48
CA ILE A 66 -37.93 -12.21 30.85
C ILE A 66 -38.02 -10.78 30.28
N SER A 67 -37.07 -9.93 30.65
CA SER A 67 -36.86 -8.60 30.08
C SER A 67 -35.39 -8.36 29.73
N ALA A 68 -35.10 -7.37 28.89
CA ALA A 68 -33.73 -7.02 28.52
C ALA A 68 -32.88 -6.65 29.74
N THR A 69 -33.43 -5.86 30.67
CA THR A 69 -32.75 -5.43 31.91
C THR A 69 -32.47 -6.60 32.84
N ALA A 70 -33.41 -7.54 32.97
CA ALA A 70 -33.20 -8.73 33.81
C ALA A 70 -32.08 -9.62 33.24
N LEU A 71 -32.07 -9.84 31.93
CA LEU A 71 -31.01 -10.62 31.28
C LEU A 71 -29.66 -9.91 31.31
N GLU A 72 -29.62 -8.59 31.17
CA GLU A 72 -28.40 -7.81 31.32
C GLU A 72 -27.82 -7.95 32.74
N THR A 73 -28.66 -7.88 33.77
CA THR A 73 -28.24 -8.09 35.16
C THR A 73 -27.63 -9.48 35.37
N ILE A 74 -28.22 -10.51 34.77
CA ILE A 74 -27.70 -11.88 34.81
C ILE A 74 -26.32 -11.97 34.11
N LEU A 75 -26.15 -11.32 32.96
CA LEU A 75 -24.90 -11.33 32.20
C LEU A 75 -23.78 -10.50 32.86
N GLN A 76 -24.11 -9.57 33.76
CA GLN A 76 -23.14 -8.79 34.52
C GLN A 76 -22.56 -9.57 35.71
N ASP A 77 -23.18 -10.68 36.13
CA ASP A 77 -22.60 -11.58 37.13
C ASP A 77 -21.34 -12.26 36.57
N PRO A 78 -20.14 -12.04 37.15
CA PRO A 78 -18.90 -12.57 36.61
C PRO A 78 -18.83 -14.10 36.58
N ALA A 79 -19.46 -14.78 37.55
CA ALA A 79 -19.48 -16.23 37.62
C ALA A 79 -20.39 -16.81 36.52
N ILE A 80 -21.55 -16.19 36.29
CA ILE A 80 -22.45 -16.58 35.19
C ILE A 80 -21.78 -16.31 33.84
N ALA A 81 -21.18 -15.14 33.64
CA ALA A 81 -20.51 -14.80 32.39
C ALA A 81 -19.37 -15.77 32.05
N LEU A 82 -18.53 -16.11 33.03
CA LEU A 82 -17.44 -17.08 32.85
C LEU A 82 -17.97 -18.49 32.57
N ALA A 83 -18.92 -18.98 33.36
CA ALA A 83 -19.55 -20.29 33.16
C ALA A 83 -20.19 -20.41 31.77
N LEU A 84 -20.84 -19.32 31.32
CA LEU A 84 -21.48 -19.26 30.01
C LEU A 84 -20.45 -19.32 28.87
N ALA A 85 -19.36 -18.55 28.99
CA ALA A 85 -18.27 -18.57 28.01
C ALA A 85 -17.57 -19.95 27.96
N GLN A 86 -17.28 -20.55 29.12
CA GLN A 86 -16.72 -21.91 29.20
C GLN A 86 -17.62 -22.94 28.53
N ARG A 87 -18.93 -22.91 28.84
CA ARG A 87 -19.92 -23.80 28.23
C ARG A 87 -19.93 -23.64 26.71
N GLN A 88 -20.00 -22.40 26.22
CA GLN A 88 -20.03 -22.12 24.79
C GLN A 88 -18.76 -22.62 24.09
N PHE A 89 -17.59 -22.37 24.67
CA PHE A 89 -16.32 -22.84 24.14
C PHE A 89 -16.25 -24.37 24.04
N ILE A 90 -16.65 -25.08 25.10
CA ILE A 90 -16.66 -26.55 25.13
C ILE A 90 -17.66 -27.10 24.11
N ALA A 91 -18.88 -26.54 24.05
CA ALA A 91 -19.89 -26.95 23.07
C ALA A 91 -19.37 -26.79 21.64
N LYS A 92 -18.78 -25.64 21.33
CA LYS A 92 -18.32 -25.29 19.98
C LYS A 92 -17.05 -25.99 19.55
N SER A 93 -16.18 -26.35 20.50
CA SER A 93 -14.98 -27.15 20.24
C SER A 93 -15.27 -28.66 20.20
N GLU A 94 -16.49 -29.08 20.56
CA GLU A 94 -16.92 -30.46 20.81
C GLU A 94 -16.13 -31.14 21.96
N PRO A 95 -16.80 -31.66 23.01
CA PRO A 95 -16.11 -32.24 24.17
C PRO A 95 -15.05 -33.29 23.84
N ALA A 96 -15.35 -34.20 22.90
CA ALA A 96 -14.42 -35.26 22.50
C ALA A 96 -13.17 -34.72 21.77
N LYS A 97 -13.33 -33.75 20.88
CA LYS A 97 -12.20 -33.13 20.15
C LYS A 97 -11.34 -32.28 21.08
N LEU A 98 -11.98 -31.54 22.00
CA LEU A 98 -11.27 -30.77 23.01
C LEU A 98 -10.51 -31.68 23.99
N GLY A 99 -11.09 -32.82 24.37
CA GLY A 99 -10.43 -33.86 25.16
C GLY A 99 -9.22 -34.46 24.45
N ALA A 100 -9.35 -34.79 23.17
CA ALA A 100 -8.24 -35.26 22.35
C ALA A 100 -7.11 -34.22 22.25
N PHE A 101 -7.44 -32.95 22.06
CA PHE A 101 -6.47 -31.86 22.07
C PHE A 101 -5.76 -31.73 23.43
N ALA A 102 -6.51 -31.77 24.54
CA ALA A 102 -5.94 -31.72 25.89
C ALA A 102 -4.97 -32.88 26.15
N ASN A 103 -5.30 -34.09 25.70
CA ASN A 103 -4.48 -35.29 25.92
C ASN A 103 -3.32 -35.45 24.94
N ALA A 104 -3.29 -34.66 23.85
CA ALA A 104 -2.20 -34.70 22.89
C ALA A 104 -0.86 -34.16 23.46
N ASP A 105 -0.91 -33.21 24.41
CA ASP A 105 0.29 -32.58 24.97
C ASP A 105 0.00 -31.97 26.36
N ALA A 106 0.94 -32.09 27.31
CA ALA A 106 0.85 -31.43 28.62
C ALA A 106 0.82 -29.88 28.51
N ALA A 107 1.47 -29.32 27.47
CA ALA A 107 1.39 -27.89 27.17
C ALA A 107 -0.04 -27.46 26.81
N ASN A 108 -0.81 -28.32 26.11
CA ASN A 108 -2.21 -28.04 25.80
C ASN A 108 -3.05 -27.97 27.07
N LYS A 109 -2.81 -28.84 28.06
CA LYS A 109 -3.48 -28.78 29.37
C LYS A 109 -3.18 -27.47 30.09
N THR A 110 -1.92 -27.05 30.11
CA THR A 110 -1.49 -25.77 30.72
C THR A 110 -2.19 -24.58 30.06
N PHE A 111 -2.22 -24.55 28.74
CA PHE A 111 -2.92 -23.53 27.97
C PHE A 111 -4.43 -23.51 28.26
N LEU A 112 -5.11 -24.67 28.28
CA LEU A 112 -6.54 -24.76 28.58
C LEU A 112 -6.86 -24.32 30.01
N LYS A 113 -6.00 -24.65 30.99
CA LYS A 113 -6.16 -24.19 32.38
C LYS A 113 -6.09 -22.67 32.48
N TRP A 114 -5.22 -22.02 31.70
CA TRP A 114 -5.19 -20.57 31.59
C TRP A 114 -6.43 -20.02 30.87
N LEU A 115 -6.72 -20.51 29.67
CA LEU A 115 -7.78 -20.00 28.81
C LEU A 115 -9.15 -20.08 29.48
N LEU A 116 -9.50 -21.25 30.03
CA LEU A 116 -10.82 -21.48 30.61
C LEU A 116 -11.01 -20.76 31.96
N LYS A 117 -9.94 -20.26 32.60
CA LYS A 117 -10.02 -19.41 33.78
C LYS A 117 -9.94 -17.92 33.48
N ASN A 118 -9.65 -17.54 32.23
CA ASN A 118 -9.47 -16.16 31.82
C ASN A 118 -10.71 -15.66 31.05
N PRO A 119 -11.64 -14.94 31.70
CA PRO A 119 -12.89 -14.52 31.06
C PRO A 119 -12.64 -13.61 29.85
N ASN A 120 -11.66 -12.71 29.94
CA ASN A 120 -11.34 -11.78 28.85
C ASN A 120 -10.81 -12.53 27.61
N ALA A 121 -9.82 -13.40 27.76
CA ALA A 121 -9.25 -14.17 26.65
C ALA A 121 -10.30 -15.07 25.99
N LEU A 122 -11.11 -15.74 26.80
CA LEU A 122 -12.16 -16.64 26.31
C LEU A 122 -13.25 -15.88 25.55
N GLN A 123 -13.69 -14.74 26.07
CA GLN A 123 -14.68 -13.89 25.42
C GLN A 123 -14.14 -13.32 24.10
N LEU A 124 -12.91 -12.80 24.09
CA LEU A 124 -12.26 -12.29 22.87
C LEU A 124 -12.16 -13.37 21.79
N TYR A 125 -11.80 -14.60 22.17
CA TYR A 125 -11.74 -15.73 21.25
C TYR A 125 -13.10 -16.10 20.68
N LEU A 126 -14.13 -16.21 21.52
CA LEU A 126 -15.48 -16.56 21.09
C LEU A 126 -16.07 -15.48 20.16
N LEU A 127 -15.96 -14.20 20.52
CA LEU A 127 -16.45 -13.09 19.70
C LEU A 127 -15.69 -12.93 18.38
N GLY A 128 -14.37 -13.17 18.41
CA GLY A 128 -13.53 -13.18 17.22
C GLY A 128 -13.82 -14.35 16.28
N SER A 129 -14.29 -15.48 16.83
CA SER A 129 -14.66 -16.69 16.09
C SER A 129 -16.09 -16.67 15.57
N THR A 130 -16.95 -15.77 16.07
CA THR A 130 -18.32 -15.63 15.57
C THR A 130 -18.27 -15.35 14.05
N PRO A 131 -19.03 -16.06 13.21
CA PRO A 131 -19.05 -15.84 11.75
C PRO A 131 -19.55 -14.44 11.36
N LEU A 132 -19.18 -13.99 10.16
CA LEU A 132 -19.70 -12.75 9.59
C LEU A 132 -21.11 -12.94 8.99
N SER A 133 -21.40 -14.11 8.41
CA SER A 133 -22.71 -14.42 7.85
C SER A 133 -23.78 -14.43 8.95
N ILE A 134 -24.78 -13.56 8.82
CA ILE A 134 -25.89 -13.47 9.78
C ILE A 134 -26.65 -14.79 9.87
N PRO A 135 -27.04 -15.46 8.76
CA PRO A 135 -27.68 -16.78 8.83
C PRO A 135 -26.87 -17.83 9.62
N VAL A 136 -25.57 -17.98 9.34
CA VAL A 136 -24.70 -18.96 10.05
C VAL A 136 -24.50 -18.57 11.53
N ARG A 137 -24.51 -17.27 11.83
CA ARG A 137 -24.52 -16.81 13.22
C ARG A 137 -25.84 -17.16 13.89
N GLU A 138 -26.96 -16.94 13.20
CA GLU A 138 -28.33 -17.13 13.69
C GLU A 138 -28.73 -18.59 13.89
N ASP A 139 -28.29 -19.49 13.02
CA ASP A 139 -28.49 -20.93 13.16
C ASP A 139 -27.58 -21.57 14.22
N ASN A 140 -26.52 -20.85 14.63
CA ASN A 140 -25.53 -21.29 15.60
C ASN A 140 -24.85 -22.63 15.20
N SER A 141 -24.68 -22.90 13.91
CA SER A 141 -24.16 -24.18 13.36
C SER A 141 -22.64 -24.26 13.25
N TYR A 142 -21.93 -23.14 13.35
CA TYR A 142 -20.46 -23.10 13.27
C TYR A 142 -19.78 -23.78 14.47
N GLY A 143 -18.55 -24.26 14.28
CA GLY A 143 -17.70 -24.87 15.31
C GLY A 143 -16.33 -24.19 15.44
N LEU A 144 -15.56 -24.60 16.45
CA LEU A 144 -14.21 -24.12 16.74
C LEU A 144 -13.20 -25.23 16.44
N SER A 145 -12.14 -24.90 15.70
CA SER A 145 -11.12 -25.87 15.30
C SER A 145 -10.01 -25.98 16.34
N THR A 146 -9.64 -27.20 16.72
CA THR A 146 -8.48 -27.47 17.58
C THR A 146 -7.16 -27.01 16.95
N ARG A 147 -7.07 -26.95 15.62
CA ARG A 147 -5.90 -26.37 14.92
C ARG A 147 -5.67 -24.90 15.28
N VAL A 148 -6.74 -24.14 15.49
CA VAL A 148 -6.64 -22.74 15.94
C VAL A 148 -6.10 -22.68 17.37
N LEU A 149 -6.51 -23.64 18.23
CA LEU A 149 -6.00 -23.75 19.60
C LEU A 149 -4.51 -24.14 19.61
N GLU A 150 -4.07 -25.02 18.72
CA GLU A 150 -2.65 -25.38 18.54
C GLU A 150 -1.82 -24.16 18.12
N ASN A 151 -2.31 -23.38 17.15
CA ASN A 151 -1.67 -22.14 16.71
C ASN A 151 -1.55 -21.14 17.87
N TRP A 152 -2.63 -20.95 18.63
CA TRP A 152 -2.66 -19.98 19.72
C TRP A 152 -1.81 -20.44 20.90
N ARG A 153 -1.85 -21.72 21.25
CA ARG A 153 -0.99 -22.33 22.28
C ARG A 153 0.49 -22.12 21.95
N THR A 154 0.88 -22.32 20.69
CA THR A 154 2.26 -22.08 20.23
C THR A 154 2.69 -20.63 20.46
N ILE A 155 1.82 -19.65 20.22
CA ILE A 155 2.09 -18.24 20.52
C ILE A 155 2.14 -18.02 22.04
N PHE A 156 1.17 -18.53 22.78
CA PHE A 156 1.08 -18.42 24.24
C PHE A 156 2.33 -18.92 24.97
N ASP A 157 2.92 -20.02 24.50
CA ASP A 157 4.14 -20.59 25.08
C ASP A 157 5.37 -19.72 24.78
N ALA A 158 5.48 -19.21 23.54
CA ALA A 158 6.65 -18.47 23.08
C ALA A 158 6.65 -16.98 23.47
N ALA A 159 5.49 -16.40 23.76
CA ALA A 159 5.29 -14.96 23.91
C ALA A 159 4.42 -14.61 25.13
N PRO A 160 5.00 -14.39 26.33
CA PRO A 160 4.23 -14.12 27.56
C PRO A 160 3.29 -12.91 27.46
N GLU A 161 3.68 -11.87 26.74
CA GLU A 161 2.87 -10.68 26.49
C GLU A 161 1.64 -10.95 25.58
N SER A 162 1.58 -12.09 24.89
CA SER A 162 0.42 -12.53 24.12
C SER A 162 -0.80 -12.87 24.97
N ARG A 163 -0.68 -12.72 26.30
CA ARG A 163 -1.68 -13.15 27.28
C ARG A 163 -2.58 -12.01 27.76
N ASP A 164 -2.28 -10.76 27.36
CA ASP A 164 -3.10 -9.61 27.71
C ASP A 164 -3.12 -8.49 26.64
N GLY A 165 -4.05 -7.55 26.78
CA GLY A 165 -4.11 -6.32 26.02
C GLY A 165 -4.22 -6.50 24.50
N ILE A 166 -3.50 -5.66 23.77
CA ILE A 166 -3.47 -5.69 22.31
C ILE A 166 -2.83 -6.96 21.75
N TYR A 167 -1.82 -7.50 22.45
CA TYR A 167 -1.09 -8.67 22.00
C TYR A 167 -1.88 -9.96 22.21
N LEU A 168 -2.76 -10.02 23.22
CA LEU A 168 -3.80 -11.06 23.28
C LEU A 168 -4.72 -11.03 22.06
N ARG A 169 -5.22 -9.85 21.66
CA ARG A 169 -6.06 -9.73 20.46
C ARG A 169 -5.32 -10.15 19.20
N LEU A 170 -4.05 -9.75 19.07
CA LEU A 170 -3.20 -10.10 17.93
C LEU A 170 -2.92 -11.61 17.87
N ALA A 171 -2.63 -12.25 19.00
CA ALA A 171 -2.38 -13.70 19.08
C ALA A 171 -3.61 -14.50 18.66
N ILE A 172 -4.78 -14.11 19.18
CA ILE A 172 -6.05 -14.74 18.82
C ILE A 172 -6.33 -14.56 17.32
N ALA A 173 -6.25 -13.32 16.82
CA ALA A 173 -6.52 -13.02 15.41
C ALA A 173 -5.61 -13.78 14.45
N THR A 174 -4.30 -13.81 14.75
CA THR A 174 -3.31 -14.54 13.95
C THR A 174 -3.57 -16.05 13.94
N SER A 175 -4.07 -16.59 15.06
CA SER A 175 -4.40 -18.00 15.17
C SER A 175 -5.67 -18.38 14.41
N LEU A 176 -6.68 -17.50 14.46
CA LEU A 176 -7.95 -17.67 13.75
C LEU A 176 -7.80 -17.54 12.24
N ARG A 177 -6.99 -16.57 11.79
CA ARG A 177 -6.75 -16.31 10.37
C ARG A 177 -5.25 -16.12 10.10
N PRO A 178 -4.50 -17.24 9.96
CA PRO A 178 -3.06 -17.23 9.69
C PRO A 178 -2.66 -16.56 8.37
N ALA A 179 -1.37 -16.26 8.21
CA ALA A 179 -0.82 -15.71 6.98
C ALA A 179 -1.20 -16.55 5.74
N GLY A 180 -1.56 -15.88 4.65
CA GLY A 180 -1.97 -16.53 3.40
C GLY A 180 -3.42 -17.03 3.33
N THR A 181 -4.22 -16.86 4.39
CA THR A 181 -5.64 -17.24 4.38
C THR A 181 -6.58 -16.10 4.00
N GLY A 182 -6.04 -14.94 3.64
CA GLY A 182 -6.77 -13.83 3.05
C GLY A 182 -7.21 -14.09 1.59
N SER A 183 -7.69 -13.04 0.90
CA SER A 183 -8.01 -13.13 -0.52
C SER A 183 -6.75 -13.45 -1.34
N PRO A 184 -6.76 -14.45 -2.24
CA PRO A 184 -5.64 -14.71 -3.13
C PRO A 184 -5.45 -13.54 -4.11
N GLY A 185 -4.20 -13.26 -4.50
CA GLY A 185 -3.88 -12.12 -5.35
C GLY A 185 -2.47 -12.14 -5.92
N SER A 186 -2.19 -11.19 -6.81
CA SER A 186 -0.88 -10.99 -7.43
C SER A 186 0.17 -10.57 -6.40
N GLY A 187 1.42 -11.01 -6.61
CA GLY A 187 2.57 -10.63 -5.79
C GLY A 187 2.69 -11.29 -4.41
N GLN A 188 1.72 -12.14 -4.03
CA GLN A 188 1.74 -12.85 -2.75
C GLN A 188 2.87 -13.88 -2.66
N ALA A 189 3.35 -14.13 -1.44
CA ALA A 189 4.33 -15.17 -1.19
C ALA A 189 3.74 -16.55 -1.50
N LYS A 190 4.56 -17.46 -2.07
CA LYS A 190 4.14 -18.84 -2.34
C LYS A 190 4.12 -19.72 -1.09
N VAL A 191 4.95 -19.38 -0.12
CA VAL A 191 5.06 -20.05 1.18
C VAL A 191 4.82 -19.00 2.25
N HIS A 192 3.92 -19.30 3.17
CA HIS A 192 3.53 -18.38 4.23
C HIS A 192 4.17 -18.76 5.55
N SER A 193 4.44 -17.73 6.36
CA SER A 193 5.02 -17.88 7.69
C SER A 193 4.04 -18.58 8.65
N THR A 194 4.60 -19.14 9.72
CA THR A 194 3.78 -19.73 10.78
C THR A 194 3.04 -18.63 11.55
N PRO A 195 1.94 -18.97 12.25
CA PRO A 195 1.23 -18.02 13.11
C PRO A 195 2.13 -17.33 14.13
N LEU A 196 3.11 -18.05 14.72
CA LEU A 196 4.06 -17.47 15.67
C LEU A 196 4.93 -16.38 15.03
N VAL A 197 5.52 -16.67 13.88
CA VAL A 197 6.36 -15.70 13.16
C VAL A 197 5.54 -14.46 12.77
N ARG A 198 4.33 -14.67 12.27
CA ARG A 198 3.41 -13.58 11.90
C ARG A 198 2.99 -12.72 13.09
N TYR A 199 2.72 -13.34 14.24
CA TYR A 199 2.43 -12.65 15.49
C TYR A 199 3.61 -11.77 15.94
N GLN A 200 4.82 -12.37 16.02
CA GLN A 200 6.04 -11.67 16.46
C GLN A 200 6.38 -10.50 15.54
N TYR A 201 6.15 -10.66 14.23
CA TYR A 201 6.33 -9.61 13.25
C TYR A 201 5.46 -8.37 13.54
N PHE A 202 4.13 -8.56 13.65
CA PHE A 202 3.22 -7.44 13.89
C PHE A 202 3.36 -6.87 15.30
N GLN A 203 3.72 -7.69 16.28
CA GLN A 203 4.08 -7.22 17.61
C GLN A 203 5.27 -6.26 17.58
N THR A 204 6.34 -6.65 16.87
CA THR A 204 7.55 -5.83 16.73
C THR A 204 7.25 -4.54 15.98
N ALA A 205 6.51 -4.63 14.86
CA ALA A 205 6.08 -3.46 14.10
C ALA A 205 5.23 -2.50 14.95
N HIS A 206 4.32 -3.03 15.79
CA HIS A 206 3.55 -2.22 16.74
C HIS A 206 4.44 -1.56 17.79
N ALA A 207 5.36 -2.30 18.42
CA ALA A 207 6.29 -1.78 19.42
C ALA A 207 7.18 -0.65 18.86
N ASN A 208 7.58 -0.78 17.59
CA ASN A 208 8.36 0.21 16.86
C ASN A 208 7.53 1.39 16.33
N LYS A 209 6.21 1.43 16.58
CA LYS A 209 5.26 2.43 16.07
C LYS A 209 5.23 2.52 14.54
N GLU A 210 5.43 1.38 13.86
CA GLU A 210 5.40 1.29 12.41
C GLU A 210 3.98 1.10 11.86
N LEU A 211 3.08 0.53 12.67
CA LEU A 211 1.65 0.42 12.36
C LEU A 211 0.92 1.72 12.69
N PHE A 212 -0.22 1.95 12.04
CA PHE A 212 -1.02 3.13 12.33
C PHE A 212 -1.70 3.10 13.71
N PRO A 213 -1.95 4.27 14.32
CA PRO A 213 -2.61 4.34 15.64
C PRO A 213 -3.98 3.63 15.69
N SER A 214 -4.73 3.61 14.58
CA SER A 214 -6.01 2.90 14.50
C SER A 214 -5.90 1.40 14.81
N PHE A 215 -4.71 0.79 14.62
CA PHE A 215 -4.43 -0.61 14.95
C PHE A 215 -4.74 -0.94 16.43
N ASN A 216 -4.52 0.01 17.34
CA ASN A 216 -4.77 -0.17 18.78
C ASN A 216 -6.23 -0.47 19.12
N ASN A 217 -7.13 0.05 18.29
CA ASN A 217 -8.57 -0.02 18.50
C ASN A 217 -9.23 -1.19 17.77
N LEU A 218 -8.45 -1.99 17.04
CA LEU A 218 -8.99 -3.12 16.28
C LEU A 218 -9.47 -4.22 17.22
N THR A 219 -10.63 -4.77 16.88
CA THR A 219 -11.12 -6.02 17.48
C THR A 219 -10.34 -7.22 16.96
N VAL A 220 -10.47 -8.37 17.63
CA VAL A 220 -9.91 -9.65 17.12
C VAL A 220 -10.39 -9.95 15.70
N TRP A 221 -11.65 -9.67 15.39
CA TRP A 221 -12.21 -9.89 14.05
C TRP A 221 -11.54 -9.01 13.00
N GLU A 222 -11.28 -7.74 13.32
CA GLU A 222 -10.64 -6.81 12.36
C GLU A 222 -9.16 -7.13 12.17
N MET A 223 -8.45 -7.49 13.25
CA MET A 223 -7.05 -7.88 13.17
C MET A 223 -6.83 -9.12 12.30
N GLN A 224 -7.82 -10.02 12.17
CA GLN A 224 -7.74 -11.16 11.24
C GLN A 224 -7.52 -10.71 9.79
N PHE A 225 -8.03 -9.53 9.40
CA PHE A 225 -7.86 -8.95 8.07
C PHE A 225 -6.57 -8.13 7.90
N VAL A 226 -5.72 -8.13 8.93
CA VAL A 226 -4.35 -7.64 8.88
C VAL A 226 -3.39 -8.83 8.83
N THR A 227 -3.53 -9.75 9.78
CA THR A 227 -2.60 -10.86 9.99
C THR A 227 -2.65 -11.91 8.87
N CYS A 228 -3.81 -12.04 8.21
CA CYS A 228 -4.00 -13.00 7.12
C CYS A 228 -3.29 -12.65 5.82
N SER A 229 -2.60 -11.50 5.77
CA SER A 229 -1.91 -11.02 4.58
C SER A 229 -1.09 -12.12 3.90
N GLY A 230 -1.26 -12.26 2.59
CA GLY A 230 -0.46 -13.16 1.76
C GLY A 230 0.96 -12.67 1.49
N ALA A 231 1.29 -11.44 1.88
CA ALA A 231 2.64 -10.90 1.77
C ALA A 231 3.61 -11.51 2.79
N SER A 232 4.88 -11.61 2.42
CA SER A 232 5.95 -11.99 3.36
C SER A 232 6.22 -10.85 4.35
N GLU A 233 6.86 -11.17 5.48
CA GLU A 233 7.30 -10.16 6.46
C GLU A 233 8.27 -9.15 5.82
N THR A 234 9.11 -9.60 4.90
CA THR A 234 10.01 -8.74 4.11
C THR A 234 9.23 -7.78 3.23
N ASP A 235 8.18 -8.26 2.54
CA ASP A 235 7.36 -7.40 1.69
C ASP A 235 6.52 -6.41 2.50
N LEU A 236 5.95 -6.83 3.63
CA LEU A 236 5.21 -5.94 4.54
C LEU A 236 6.12 -4.81 5.06
N SER A 237 7.38 -5.14 5.39
CA SER A 237 8.35 -4.14 5.88
C SER A 237 8.78 -3.20 4.76
N TRP A 238 9.09 -3.76 3.58
CA TRP A 238 9.40 -3.00 2.39
C TRP A 238 8.26 -2.07 1.99
N GLY A 239 7.00 -2.54 2.02
CA GLY A 239 5.83 -1.70 1.71
C GLY A 239 5.72 -0.49 2.63
N ARG A 240 5.99 -0.68 3.93
CA ARG A 240 6.05 0.44 4.87
C ARG A 240 7.19 1.41 4.57
N GLU A 241 8.38 0.89 4.36
CA GLU A 241 9.58 1.69 4.04
C GLU A 241 9.41 2.47 2.74
N MET A 242 8.86 1.82 1.71
CA MET A 242 8.59 2.42 0.41
C MET A 242 7.63 3.59 0.53
N VAL A 243 6.52 3.46 1.27
CA VAL A 243 5.60 4.61 1.46
C VAL A 243 6.25 5.70 2.31
N ASN A 244 6.97 5.34 3.36
CA ASN A 244 7.69 6.32 4.20
C ASN A 244 8.74 7.11 3.40
N THR A 245 9.33 6.48 2.39
CA THR A 245 10.33 7.09 1.50
C THR A 245 9.66 7.91 0.42
N TRP A 246 8.67 7.34 -0.29
CA TRP A 246 8.21 7.89 -1.55
C TRP A 246 6.94 8.75 -1.43
N ARG A 247 6.01 8.36 -0.54
CA ARG A 247 4.74 9.05 -0.28
C ARG A 247 4.45 9.22 1.21
N PRO A 248 5.37 9.84 1.99
CA PRO A 248 5.17 10.04 3.42
C PRO A 248 3.92 10.88 3.73
N ASP A 249 3.46 11.71 2.79
CA ASP A 249 2.22 12.49 2.87
C ASP A 249 0.97 11.61 3.05
N LEU A 250 0.96 10.40 2.48
CA LEU A 250 -0.17 9.47 2.59
C LEU A 250 -0.30 8.82 3.97
N ARG A 251 0.67 9.01 4.86
CA ARG A 251 0.51 8.63 6.27
C ARG A 251 -0.53 9.49 6.97
N ALA A 252 -0.64 10.76 6.58
CA ALA A 252 -1.63 11.65 7.14
C ALA A 252 -3.04 11.12 6.81
N GLY A 253 -3.85 10.91 7.84
CA GLY A 253 -5.20 10.35 7.68
C GLY A 253 -5.23 8.87 7.26
N GLU A 254 -4.12 8.13 7.38
CA GLU A 254 -4.04 6.69 7.07
C GLU A 254 -4.41 6.36 5.60
N ARG A 255 -3.99 7.22 4.67
CA ARG A 255 -4.36 7.20 3.23
C ARG A 255 -3.45 6.32 2.37
N VAL A 256 -2.75 5.35 2.95
CA VAL A 256 -1.77 4.49 2.23
C VAL A 256 -2.37 3.69 1.09
N VAL A 257 -3.68 3.43 1.12
CA VAL A 257 -4.43 2.82 0.02
C VAL A 257 -4.34 3.66 -1.27
N GLU A 258 -4.09 4.97 -1.17
CA GLU A 258 -3.98 5.87 -2.32
C GLU A 258 -2.72 5.62 -3.16
N THR A 259 -1.76 4.86 -2.63
CA THR A 259 -0.61 4.38 -3.41
C THR A 259 -1.04 3.47 -4.57
N THR A 260 -2.25 2.91 -4.56
CA THR A 260 -2.78 2.14 -5.69
C THR A 260 -2.96 2.97 -6.96
N SER A 261 -3.17 4.28 -6.85
CA SER A 261 -3.17 5.19 -8.01
C SER A 261 -1.80 5.30 -8.67
N LEU A 262 -0.75 4.88 -7.98
CA LEU A 262 0.64 4.93 -8.43
C LEU A 262 1.06 3.62 -9.12
N VAL A 263 0.31 2.54 -8.89
CA VAL A 263 0.40 1.29 -9.65
C VAL A 263 -0.33 1.50 -10.97
N TRP A 264 0.41 1.50 -12.08
CA TRP A 264 -0.14 1.82 -13.39
C TRP A 264 -1.30 0.93 -13.82
N ARG A 265 -2.39 1.54 -14.27
CA ARG A 265 -3.48 0.84 -14.95
C ARG A 265 -3.08 0.53 -16.40
N ARG A 266 -2.57 -0.69 -16.63
CA ARG A 266 -2.19 -1.19 -17.97
C ARG A 266 -2.13 -2.71 -18.04
N ASN A 267 -1.91 -3.25 -19.24
CA ASN A 267 -1.37 -4.60 -19.38
C ASN A 267 0.10 -4.57 -18.93
N SER A 268 0.43 -5.32 -17.87
CA SER A 268 1.78 -5.33 -17.32
C SER A 268 2.77 -5.96 -18.32
N PRO A 269 3.91 -5.32 -18.61
CA PRO A 269 4.97 -5.93 -19.41
C PRO A 269 5.82 -6.95 -18.61
N ILE A 270 5.62 -7.03 -17.29
CA ILE A 270 6.39 -7.87 -16.37
C ILE A 270 5.43 -8.75 -15.56
N SER A 271 5.86 -9.96 -15.24
CA SER A 271 5.08 -10.89 -14.40
C SER A 271 5.00 -10.43 -12.94
N HIS A 272 3.84 -10.62 -12.29
CA HIS A 272 3.57 -10.24 -10.90
C HIS A 272 4.10 -11.28 -9.90
N VAL A 273 5.40 -11.58 -9.98
CA VAL A 273 6.05 -12.56 -9.09
C VAL A 273 6.11 -12.11 -7.63
N ASP A 274 6.20 -10.80 -7.38
CA ASP A 274 6.15 -10.19 -6.06
C ASP A 274 5.49 -8.79 -6.14
N TYR A 275 5.38 -8.11 -5.00
CA TYR A 275 4.79 -6.76 -4.95
C TYR A 275 5.68 -5.68 -5.59
N LYS A 276 7.00 -5.86 -5.64
CA LYS A 276 7.91 -4.89 -6.27
C LYS A 276 7.71 -4.88 -7.78
N THR A 277 7.60 -6.07 -8.40
CA THR A 277 7.30 -6.16 -9.84
C THR A 277 5.88 -5.77 -10.16
N LEU A 278 4.94 -5.87 -9.21
CA LEU A 278 3.60 -5.32 -9.35
C LEU A 278 3.63 -3.78 -9.42
N LEU A 279 4.39 -3.13 -8.54
CA LEU A 279 4.58 -1.68 -8.57
C LEU A 279 5.28 -1.21 -9.85
N ASP A 280 6.32 -1.93 -10.29
CA ASP A 280 7.08 -1.60 -11.51
C ASP A 280 6.26 -1.85 -12.80
N GLY A 281 5.66 -3.03 -12.89
CA GLY A 281 4.92 -3.50 -14.06
C GLY A 281 3.53 -2.89 -14.19
N GLY A 282 2.89 -2.51 -13.09
CA GLY A 282 1.49 -2.12 -13.06
C GLY A 282 0.55 -3.32 -13.29
N GLY A 283 -0.72 -3.04 -13.58
CA GLY A 283 -1.73 -4.05 -13.88
C GLY A 283 -3.13 -3.45 -13.97
N LYS A 284 -4.10 -4.25 -14.43
CA LYS A 284 -5.52 -3.88 -14.40
C LYS A 284 -6.08 -4.01 -12.97
N CYS A 285 -7.37 -4.31 -12.83
CA CYS A 285 -8.07 -4.34 -11.55
C CYS A 285 -7.53 -5.36 -10.53
N GLY A 286 -7.24 -6.60 -10.94
CA GLY A 286 -6.77 -7.66 -10.03
C GLY A 286 -5.44 -7.34 -9.31
N PRO A 287 -4.35 -7.03 -10.04
CA PRO A 287 -3.09 -6.66 -9.41
C PRO A 287 -3.20 -5.40 -8.53
N ARG A 288 -3.96 -4.39 -8.97
CA ARG A 288 -4.15 -3.14 -8.20
C ARG A 288 -4.97 -3.36 -6.92
N SER A 289 -5.97 -4.25 -6.96
CA SER A 289 -6.66 -4.74 -5.76
C SER A 289 -5.70 -5.45 -4.82
N SER A 290 -4.85 -6.35 -5.36
CA SER A 290 -3.84 -7.08 -4.57
C SER A 290 -2.86 -6.14 -3.88
N TRP A 291 -2.39 -5.10 -4.57
CA TRP A 291 -1.57 -4.03 -4.01
C TRP A 291 -2.28 -3.28 -2.89
N SER A 292 -3.54 -2.89 -3.11
CA SER A 292 -4.33 -2.15 -2.14
C SER A 292 -4.49 -2.91 -0.82
N VAL A 293 -4.82 -4.20 -0.92
CA VAL A 293 -4.95 -5.09 0.25
C VAL A 293 -3.62 -5.21 0.98
N PHE A 294 -2.55 -5.50 0.24
CA PHE A 294 -1.19 -5.60 0.78
C PHE A 294 -0.77 -4.35 1.54
N ILE A 295 -0.88 -3.17 0.92
CA ILE A 295 -0.33 -1.96 1.51
C ILE A 295 -1.13 -1.50 2.73
N CYS A 296 -2.46 -1.72 2.75
CA CYS A 296 -3.26 -1.50 3.96
C CYS A 296 -2.79 -2.42 5.10
N GLN A 297 -2.67 -3.72 4.82
CA GLN A 297 -2.26 -4.71 5.82
C GLN A 297 -0.83 -4.46 6.34
N ALA A 298 0.08 -4.01 5.48
CA ALA A 298 1.45 -3.63 5.85
C ALA A 298 1.47 -2.56 6.96
N PHE A 299 0.50 -1.65 6.97
CA PHE A 299 0.36 -0.59 7.97
C PHE A 299 -0.60 -0.91 9.12
N GLY A 300 -1.13 -2.13 9.18
CA GLY A 300 -2.08 -2.53 10.22
C GLY A 300 -3.53 -2.12 9.94
N ILE A 301 -3.87 -1.75 8.71
CA ILE A 301 -5.25 -1.44 8.32
C ILE A 301 -5.93 -2.73 7.84
N PRO A 302 -7.09 -3.12 8.41
CA PRO A 302 -7.91 -4.22 7.91
C PRO A 302 -8.29 -4.01 6.45
N ALA A 303 -7.99 -4.98 5.57
CA ALA A 303 -8.35 -4.90 4.16
C ALA A 303 -8.68 -6.26 3.55
N ILE A 304 -9.55 -6.25 2.53
CA ILE A 304 -10.14 -7.42 1.89
C ILE A 304 -10.22 -7.18 0.39
N GLY A 305 -9.87 -8.19 -0.42
CA GLY A 305 -10.11 -8.16 -1.86
C GLY A 305 -11.62 -8.26 -2.16
N VAL A 306 -12.11 -7.44 -3.09
CA VAL A 306 -13.53 -7.37 -3.45
C VAL A 306 -13.70 -7.70 -4.92
N GLY A 307 -14.59 -8.65 -5.20
CA GLY A 307 -15.06 -8.94 -6.55
C GLY A 307 -16.26 -8.07 -6.92
N GLN A 308 -16.25 -7.56 -8.15
CA GLN A 308 -17.33 -6.79 -8.75
C GLN A 308 -17.55 -7.28 -10.20
N PRO A 309 -18.68 -7.00 -10.85
CA PRO A 309 -18.90 -7.36 -12.24
C PRO A 309 -17.74 -6.90 -13.15
N ARG A 310 -16.98 -7.86 -13.71
CA ARG A 310 -15.78 -7.64 -14.55
C ARG A 310 -14.69 -6.78 -13.90
N HIS A 311 -14.70 -6.66 -12.57
CA HIS A 311 -13.82 -5.75 -11.85
C HIS A 311 -13.38 -6.33 -10.50
N ALA A 312 -12.24 -5.87 -10.00
CA ALA A 312 -11.71 -6.23 -8.70
C ALA A 312 -11.18 -4.98 -8.01
N CYS A 313 -11.49 -4.83 -6.73
CA CYS A 313 -11.16 -3.66 -5.94
C CYS A 313 -10.85 -4.05 -4.49
N VAL A 314 -10.80 -3.09 -3.57
CA VAL A 314 -10.50 -3.33 -2.16
C VAL A 314 -11.62 -2.80 -1.28
N ALA A 315 -11.90 -3.50 -0.19
CA ALA A 315 -12.59 -2.96 0.97
C ALA A 315 -11.58 -2.82 2.11
N TYR A 316 -11.56 -1.67 2.79
CA TYR A 316 -10.67 -1.44 3.92
C TYR A 316 -11.34 -0.60 5.00
N LYS A 317 -10.87 -0.73 6.25
CA LYS A 317 -11.37 0.05 7.38
C LYS A 317 -10.60 1.36 7.50
N SER A 318 -11.19 2.44 7.02
CA SER A 318 -10.67 3.80 7.20
C SER A 318 -10.97 4.33 8.61
N LEU A 319 -10.48 5.54 8.92
CA LEU A 319 -10.85 6.27 10.14
C LEU A 319 -12.37 6.53 10.27
N ASN A 320 -13.11 6.50 9.15
CA ASN A 320 -14.56 6.70 9.11
C ASN A 320 -15.35 5.39 8.99
N GLY A 321 -14.69 4.23 9.12
CA GLY A 321 -15.31 2.91 8.95
C GLY A 321 -14.94 2.23 7.62
N TRP A 322 -15.61 1.12 7.34
CA TRP A 322 -15.38 0.31 6.14
C TRP A 322 -15.84 1.03 4.87
N GLN A 323 -14.97 1.06 3.87
CA GLN A 323 -15.28 1.60 2.54
C GLN A 323 -14.63 0.80 1.43
N VAL A 324 -15.19 0.92 0.22
CA VAL A 324 -14.59 0.38 -1.02
C VAL A 324 -13.71 1.46 -1.66
N ALA A 325 -12.58 1.07 -2.23
CA ALA A 325 -11.77 1.96 -3.06
C ALA A 325 -11.43 1.30 -4.40
N TYR A 326 -11.26 2.14 -5.43
CA TYR A 326 -10.88 1.73 -6.79
C TYR A 326 -11.89 0.80 -7.47
N GLY A 327 -13.17 0.93 -7.14
CA GLY A 327 -14.27 0.20 -7.78
C GLY A 327 -15.59 0.93 -7.62
N MET A 328 -16.67 0.22 -7.94
CA MET A 328 -18.04 0.66 -7.70
C MET A 328 -18.41 0.59 -6.21
N GLY A 329 -19.62 1.00 -5.86
CA GLY A 329 -20.15 0.95 -4.50
C GLY A 329 -20.36 -0.47 -3.95
N TRP A 330 -20.91 -0.53 -2.74
CA TRP A 330 -21.18 -1.78 -2.03
C TRP A 330 -22.27 -2.63 -2.69
N ASP A 331 -23.16 -2.03 -3.47
CA ASP A 331 -24.22 -2.71 -4.23
C ASP A 331 -23.67 -3.71 -5.26
N ALA A 332 -22.59 -3.34 -5.94
CA ALA A 332 -21.89 -4.18 -6.90
C ALA A 332 -20.91 -5.17 -6.25
N SER A 333 -20.67 -5.05 -4.95
CA SER A 333 -19.55 -5.71 -4.26
C SER A 333 -19.89 -7.13 -3.78
N ARG A 334 -18.91 -8.03 -3.88
CA ARG A 334 -18.92 -9.41 -3.37
C ARG A 334 -17.61 -9.70 -2.65
N LEU A 335 -17.69 -10.16 -1.41
CA LEU A 335 -16.54 -10.42 -0.53
C LEU A 335 -16.94 -11.36 0.61
N GLU A 336 -15.99 -12.14 1.14
CA GLU A 336 -16.23 -13.08 2.25
C GLU A 336 -17.47 -13.98 2.06
N GLY A 337 -17.74 -14.38 0.81
CA GLY A 337 -18.87 -15.24 0.44
C GLY A 337 -20.25 -14.55 0.42
N MET A 338 -20.32 -13.22 0.56
CA MET A 338 -21.58 -12.47 0.65
C MET A 338 -21.60 -11.20 -0.22
N GLY A 339 -22.79 -10.58 -0.33
CA GLY A 339 -22.99 -9.28 -0.98
C GLY A 339 -22.59 -8.11 -0.09
N GLY A 340 -22.19 -6.97 -0.69
CA GLY A 340 -21.73 -5.80 0.07
C GLY A 340 -22.76 -5.23 1.05
N ARG A 341 -24.06 -5.28 0.73
CA ARG A 341 -25.13 -4.91 1.68
C ARG A 341 -25.16 -5.83 2.92
N GLU A 342 -25.01 -7.14 2.72
CA GLU A 342 -24.94 -8.10 3.81
C GLU A 342 -23.67 -7.88 4.65
N PHE A 343 -22.53 -7.67 3.98
CA PHE A 343 -21.27 -7.32 4.65
C PHE A 343 -21.42 -6.08 5.54
N LEU A 344 -21.98 -4.99 5.01
CA LEU A 344 -22.21 -3.75 5.76
C LEU A 344 -23.10 -3.96 6.98
N ALA A 345 -24.20 -4.72 6.84
CA ALA A 345 -25.07 -5.04 7.96
C ALA A 345 -24.32 -5.85 9.03
N SER A 346 -23.48 -6.81 8.62
CA SER A 346 -22.69 -7.63 9.52
C SER A 346 -21.63 -6.82 10.27
N VAL A 347 -20.91 -5.91 9.61
CA VAL A 347 -19.90 -5.07 10.28
C VAL A 347 -20.54 -4.00 11.16
N ALA A 348 -21.65 -3.39 10.74
CA ALA A 348 -22.40 -2.43 11.56
C ALA A 348 -22.88 -3.06 12.89
N SER A 349 -23.21 -4.36 12.86
CA SER A 349 -23.55 -5.08 14.09
C SER A 349 -22.36 -5.21 15.06
N ARG A 350 -21.13 -5.33 14.54
CA ARG A 350 -19.89 -5.50 15.32
C ARG A 350 -19.29 -4.18 15.80
N GLU A 351 -19.49 -3.08 15.06
CA GLU A 351 -19.03 -1.74 15.45
C GLU A 351 -19.65 -1.28 16.78
N ARG A 352 -20.87 -1.75 17.09
CA ARG A 352 -21.48 -1.61 18.42
C ARG A 352 -20.98 -2.70 19.37
N SER A 353 -19.70 -2.66 19.72
CA SER A 353 -18.98 -3.76 20.40
C SER A 353 -19.65 -4.27 21.69
N ALA A 354 -20.16 -3.37 22.54
CA ALA A 354 -20.89 -3.73 23.75
C ALA A 354 -22.18 -4.49 23.44
N ASN A 355 -23.01 -3.95 22.54
CA ASN A 355 -24.24 -4.61 22.08
C ASN A 355 -23.95 -5.94 21.40
N PHE A 356 -22.91 -6.01 20.56
CA PHE A 356 -22.51 -7.24 19.89
C PHE A 356 -22.14 -8.33 20.90
N SER A 357 -21.32 -8.00 21.89
CA SER A 357 -20.95 -8.93 22.96
C SER A 357 -22.18 -9.42 23.73
N GLN A 358 -23.07 -8.51 24.12
CA GLN A 358 -24.29 -8.84 24.85
C GLN A 358 -25.21 -9.75 24.02
N VAL A 359 -25.40 -9.44 22.73
CA VAL A 359 -26.19 -10.27 21.81
C VAL A 359 -25.63 -11.68 21.73
N GLU A 360 -24.31 -11.84 21.57
CA GLU A 360 -23.70 -13.17 21.49
C GLU A 360 -23.81 -13.93 22.82
N GLN A 361 -23.61 -13.27 23.95
CA GLN A 361 -23.83 -13.87 25.27
C GLN A 361 -25.28 -14.34 25.46
N LEU A 362 -26.27 -13.55 25.05
CA LEU A 362 -27.67 -13.98 25.08
C LEU A 362 -27.93 -15.20 24.20
N ARG A 363 -27.26 -15.30 23.04
CA ARG A 363 -27.33 -16.49 22.17
C ARG A 363 -26.70 -17.71 22.84
N TRP A 364 -25.57 -17.54 23.53
CA TRP A 364 -24.93 -18.61 24.31
C TRP A 364 -25.86 -19.07 25.43
N LEU A 365 -26.52 -18.13 26.12
CA LEU A 365 -27.47 -18.42 27.19
C LEU A 365 -28.65 -19.20 26.62
N ALA A 366 -29.26 -18.73 25.52
CA ALA A 366 -30.37 -19.42 24.87
C ALA A 366 -30.02 -20.86 24.48
N ALA A 367 -28.78 -21.14 24.08
CA ALA A 367 -28.29 -22.48 23.76
C ALA A 367 -28.07 -23.38 24.99
N ALA A 368 -28.09 -22.83 26.22
CA ALA A 368 -27.99 -23.55 27.49
C ALA A 368 -29.34 -23.92 28.09
N LEU A 369 -30.43 -23.33 27.60
CA LEU A 369 -31.75 -23.48 28.20
C LEU A 369 -32.42 -24.81 27.84
N PRO A 370 -33.24 -25.37 28.76
CA PRO A 370 -33.71 -26.74 28.65
C PRO A 370 -34.87 -26.90 27.65
N THR A 371 -35.61 -25.83 27.35
CA THR A 371 -36.76 -25.87 26.43
C THR A 371 -36.67 -24.83 25.33
N LYS A 372 -37.23 -25.17 24.16
CA LYS A 372 -37.28 -24.28 22.99
C LYS A 372 -38.01 -22.96 23.27
N GLU A 373 -38.96 -22.95 24.20
CA GLU A 373 -39.71 -21.74 24.58
C GLU A 373 -38.82 -20.73 25.29
N HIS A 374 -37.99 -21.20 26.23
CA HIS A 374 -37.07 -20.35 26.97
C HIS A 374 -36.00 -19.77 26.04
N SER A 375 -35.43 -20.62 25.17
CA SER A 375 -34.47 -20.18 24.14
C SER A 375 -35.08 -19.13 23.20
N LYS A 376 -36.33 -19.32 22.74
CA LYS A 376 -37.02 -18.36 21.87
C LYS A 376 -37.21 -16.99 22.53
N ALA A 377 -37.60 -16.96 23.81
CA ALA A 377 -37.80 -15.70 24.53
C ALA A 377 -36.50 -14.90 24.67
N VAL A 378 -35.38 -15.55 25.00
CA VAL A 378 -34.06 -14.90 25.07
C VAL A 378 -33.58 -14.45 23.68
N LEU A 379 -33.74 -15.29 22.65
CA LEU A 379 -33.37 -14.94 21.28
C LEU A 379 -34.20 -13.78 20.71
N ALA A 380 -35.45 -13.63 21.12
CA ALA A 380 -36.28 -12.48 20.73
C ALA A 380 -35.68 -11.16 21.22
N ILE A 381 -35.22 -11.12 22.47
CA ILE A 381 -34.54 -9.94 23.04
C ILE A 381 -33.19 -9.71 22.36
N ALA A 382 -32.41 -10.77 22.13
CA ALA A 382 -31.15 -10.67 21.40
C ALA A 382 -31.36 -10.09 19.99
N LYS A 383 -32.43 -10.49 19.29
CA LYS A 383 -32.80 -9.95 17.98
C LYS A 383 -33.17 -8.47 18.05
N THR A 384 -33.93 -8.05 19.05
CA THR A 384 -34.25 -6.63 19.27
C THR A 384 -32.99 -5.81 19.49
N LEU A 385 -32.07 -6.26 20.37
CA LEU A 385 -30.79 -5.59 20.62
C LEU A 385 -29.85 -5.56 19.40
N ALA A 386 -29.90 -6.61 18.58
CA ALA A 386 -29.09 -6.71 17.36
C ALA A 386 -29.56 -5.76 16.24
N THR A 387 -30.75 -5.17 16.34
CA THR A 387 -31.31 -4.28 15.32
C THR A 387 -30.36 -3.10 15.07
N THR A 388 -29.89 -2.96 13.84
CA THR A 388 -29.15 -1.78 13.35
C THR A 388 -30.07 -0.92 12.48
N PRO A 389 -29.75 0.38 12.30
CA PRO A 389 -30.37 1.16 11.24
C PRO A 389 -30.27 0.43 9.89
N PRO A 390 -31.28 0.54 9.01
CA PRO A 390 -31.21 -0.05 7.68
C PRO A 390 -30.10 0.61 6.87
N ILE A 391 -29.36 -0.19 6.11
CA ILE A 391 -28.36 0.32 5.16
C ILE A 391 -29.09 1.11 4.08
N THR A 392 -28.77 2.40 3.97
CA THR A 392 -29.40 3.32 3.02
C THR A 392 -28.71 3.26 1.66
N GLU A 393 -29.35 3.83 0.63
CA GLU A 393 -28.72 3.99 -0.69
C GLU A 393 -27.46 4.86 -0.62
N LYS A 394 -27.45 5.86 0.26
CA LYS A 394 -26.28 6.71 0.52
C LYS A 394 -25.12 5.88 1.05
N ASP A 395 -25.37 4.94 1.95
CA ASP A 395 -24.32 4.09 2.53
C ASP A 395 -23.71 3.18 1.46
N LEU A 396 -24.56 2.62 0.57
CA LEU A 396 -24.11 1.76 -0.53
C LEU A 396 -23.24 2.50 -1.54
N LYS A 397 -23.58 3.77 -1.82
CA LYS A 397 -22.90 4.63 -2.79
C LYS A 397 -21.83 5.54 -2.19
N SER A 398 -21.67 5.54 -0.87
CA SER A 398 -20.71 6.39 -0.15
C SER A 398 -19.27 6.26 -0.64
N SER A 399 -18.95 5.11 -1.25
CA SER A 399 -17.64 4.73 -1.75
C SER A 399 -17.51 4.81 -3.28
N GLU A 400 -18.57 5.17 -4.01
CA GLU A 400 -18.53 5.29 -5.47
C GLU A 400 -17.61 6.45 -5.91
N LYS A 401 -16.70 6.14 -6.82
CA LYS A 401 -15.87 7.12 -7.51
C LYS A 401 -15.99 6.90 -9.02
N ALA A 402 -15.66 7.94 -9.79
CA ALA A 402 -15.61 7.83 -11.25
C ALA A 402 -14.60 6.75 -11.67
N ASP A 403 -14.89 6.07 -12.78
CA ASP A 403 -14.00 5.06 -13.35
C ASP A 403 -12.61 5.66 -13.63
N GLU A 404 -11.58 4.95 -13.19
CA GLU A 404 -10.21 5.31 -13.55
C GLU A 404 -9.92 4.90 -14.99
N MET A 405 -9.49 5.87 -15.79
CA MET A 405 -9.06 5.65 -17.17
C MET A 405 -7.76 4.83 -17.22
N ASP A 406 -7.57 4.09 -18.31
CA ASP A 406 -6.26 3.51 -18.59
C ASP A 406 -5.22 4.62 -18.76
N ALA A 407 -4.03 4.40 -18.18
CA ALA A 407 -2.88 5.25 -18.44
C ALA A 407 -2.26 4.82 -19.78
N ASP A 408 -2.99 5.05 -20.88
CA ASP A 408 -2.48 4.90 -22.24
C ASP A 408 -1.68 6.16 -22.60
N PRO A 409 -0.38 6.11 -22.95
CA PRO A 409 0.44 7.29 -23.28
C PRO A 409 -0.02 8.16 -24.47
N SER A 410 -1.16 7.89 -25.12
CA SER A 410 -1.59 8.50 -26.39
C SER A 410 -2.80 9.47 -26.37
N GLY A 411 -3.29 9.92 -25.23
CA GLY A 411 -4.55 10.67 -25.04
C GLY A 411 -4.48 11.94 -24.15
N PRO A 412 -5.58 12.71 -24.01
CA PRO A 412 -5.55 14.04 -23.38
C PRO A 412 -5.84 14.07 -21.87
N ALA A 413 -5.34 15.11 -21.21
CA ALA A 413 -5.25 15.34 -19.75
C ALA A 413 -6.55 15.84 -19.05
N VAL A 414 -6.75 15.47 -17.77
CA VAL A 414 -7.73 16.11 -16.84
C VAL A 414 -7.12 16.22 -15.43
N SER A 415 -7.07 17.44 -14.85
CA SER A 415 -6.41 17.75 -13.56
C SER A 415 -7.34 17.70 -12.34
N LYS A 416 -6.83 17.31 -11.16
CA LYS A 416 -7.42 17.68 -9.84
C LYS A 416 -6.33 17.82 -8.75
N THR A 417 -6.40 18.93 -8.01
CA THR A 417 -5.48 19.33 -6.93
C THR A 417 -6.05 19.01 -5.54
N GLY A 418 -5.16 18.78 -4.57
CA GLY A 418 -5.49 18.71 -3.15
C GLY A 418 -4.24 18.87 -2.28
N THR A 419 -4.27 19.83 -1.35
CA THR A 419 -3.20 20.13 -0.38
C THR A 419 -3.36 19.28 0.89
N ALA A 420 -2.24 18.83 1.48
CA ALA A 420 -2.23 18.04 2.71
C ALA A 420 -1.17 18.57 3.70
N SER A 421 -1.48 18.49 4.99
CA SER A 421 -0.66 18.92 6.12
C SER A 421 0.18 17.78 6.74
N THR A 422 1.32 18.19 7.30
CA THR A 422 2.50 17.40 7.71
C THR A 422 2.30 16.40 8.87
N PRO A 423 2.85 15.17 8.78
CA PRO A 423 2.98 14.23 9.90
C PRO A 423 4.28 14.42 10.72
N THR A 424 4.29 13.92 11.96
CA THR A 424 5.40 14.04 12.92
C THR A 424 6.59 13.16 12.52
N ALA A 425 7.76 13.79 12.30
CA ALA A 425 8.99 13.14 11.85
C ALA A 425 9.65 12.26 12.92
N LYS A 426 10.32 11.18 12.49
CA LYS A 426 11.24 10.41 13.34
C LYS A 426 12.62 11.12 13.35
N PRO A 427 13.34 11.17 14.48
CA PRO A 427 14.68 11.79 14.54
C PRO A 427 15.65 11.14 13.55
N THR A 428 16.45 11.96 12.88
CA THR A 428 17.37 11.56 11.79
C THR A 428 18.78 11.23 12.31
N GLU A 429 19.47 10.31 11.64
CA GLU A 429 20.94 10.27 11.65
C GLU A 429 21.49 11.40 10.75
N PRO A 430 22.64 12.03 11.09
CA PRO A 430 23.20 13.13 10.30
C PRO A 430 23.50 12.73 8.85
N VAL A 431 23.30 13.65 7.90
CA VAL A 431 23.77 13.48 6.52
C VAL A 431 25.30 13.38 6.53
N VAL A 432 25.84 12.24 6.10
CA VAL A 432 27.28 12.04 5.96
C VAL A 432 27.70 12.63 4.62
N VAL A 433 28.18 13.88 4.64
CA VAL A 433 28.75 14.54 3.46
C VAL A 433 30.19 14.04 3.24
N PRO A 434 30.54 13.53 2.05
CA PRO A 434 31.93 13.18 1.75
C PRO A 434 32.85 14.40 1.91
N PRO A 435 34.03 14.26 2.56
CA PRO A 435 34.97 15.38 2.69
C PRO A 435 35.33 16.00 1.33
N GLY A 436 35.12 17.31 1.20
CA GLY A 436 35.42 18.07 -0.03
C GLY A 436 34.35 18.00 -1.12
N ALA A 437 33.20 17.37 -0.88
CA ALA A 437 32.06 17.41 -1.80
C ALA A 437 31.19 18.66 -1.55
N ILE A 438 30.64 19.21 -2.63
CA ILE A 438 29.58 20.22 -2.57
C ILE A 438 28.26 19.46 -2.44
N HIS A 439 27.65 19.55 -1.26
CA HIS A 439 26.33 18.95 -0.99
C HIS A 439 25.21 19.92 -1.37
N VAL A 440 24.24 19.44 -2.15
CA VAL A 440 23.06 20.20 -2.54
C VAL A 440 21.80 19.44 -2.11
N GLU A 441 21.07 20.04 -1.17
CA GLU A 441 19.75 19.55 -0.76
C GLU A 441 18.79 19.66 -1.93
N GLY A 442 18.00 18.62 -2.21
CA GLY A 442 17.05 18.62 -3.33
C GLY A 442 16.05 19.78 -3.24
N THR A 443 15.71 20.22 -2.03
CA THR A 443 14.76 21.33 -1.81
C THR A 443 15.40 22.73 -1.83
N SER A 444 16.70 22.83 -2.11
CA SER A 444 17.41 24.13 -2.22
C SER A 444 17.31 24.77 -3.61
N TYR A 445 16.42 24.25 -4.45
CA TYR A 445 16.20 24.75 -5.81
C TYR A 445 15.69 26.18 -5.84
N PHE A 446 16.01 26.92 -6.91
CA PHE A 446 15.49 28.28 -7.14
C PHE A 446 14.25 28.28 -8.05
N GLU A 447 14.14 27.28 -8.94
CA GLU A 447 13.04 27.17 -9.89
C GLU A 447 12.74 25.69 -10.21
N THR A 448 11.49 25.40 -10.52
CA THR A 448 11.02 24.12 -11.04
C THR A 448 9.97 24.36 -12.10
N GLY A 449 9.83 23.42 -13.03
CA GLY A 449 8.83 23.49 -14.09
C GLY A 449 8.57 22.12 -14.69
N GLY A 450 7.74 22.10 -15.72
CA GLY A 450 7.52 20.88 -16.49
C GLY A 450 6.53 21.01 -17.62
N ILE A 451 6.50 19.98 -18.46
CA ILE A 451 5.53 19.78 -19.54
C ILE A 451 4.57 18.70 -19.07
N THR A 452 3.34 19.10 -18.74
CA THR A 452 2.32 18.21 -18.21
C THR A 452 1.72 17.33 -19.29
N VAL A 453 1.40 16.10 -18.92
CA VAL A 453 0.52 15.20 -19.66
C VAL A 453 -0.43 14.57 -18.63
N TRP A 454 -1.57 14.01 -19.00
CA TRP A 454 -2.38 13.22 -18.05
C TRP A 454 -2.85 13.94 -16.78
N GLY A 455 -2.94 15.27 -16.81
CA GLY A 455 -3.39 16.08 -15.67
C GLY A 455 -2.34 16.28 -14.58
N GLY A 456 -1.05 16.02 -14.87
CA GLY A 456 0.05 16.35 -13.96
C GLY A 456 0.21 17.86 -13.74
N GLU A 457 0.97 18.22 -12.72
CA GLU A 457 1.28 19.61 -12.36
C GLU A 457 2.67 20.00 -12.88
N PRO A 458 2.87 21.19 -13.46
CA PRO A 458 4.14 21.60 -14.07
C PRO A 458 5.20 22.00 -13.03
N GLN A 459 5.38 21.20 -11.97
CA GLN A 459 6.30 21.46 -10.86
C GLN A 459 6.58 20.20 -10.05
N VAL A 460 7.72 20.16 -9.36
CA VAL A 460 7.98 19.14 -8.34
C VAL A 460 7.11 19.36 -7.09
N THR A 461 6.81 18.29 -6.39
CA THR A 461 6.18 18.37 -5.05
C THR A 461 7.23 18.32 -3.97
N VAL A 462 7.15 19.25 -3.03
CA VAL A 462 7.96 19.20 -1.80
C VAL A 462 7.19 18.44 -0.74
N LEU A 463 7.79 17.37 -0.22
CA LEU A 463 7.23 16.56 0.85
C LEU A 463 8.11 16.64 2.09
N ASP A 464 7.50 16.57 3.27
CA ASP A 464 8.24 16.30 4.50
C ASP A 464 8.67 14.84 4.51
N SER A 465 9.96 14.58 4.71
CA SER A 465 10.49 13.22 4.76
C SER A 465 10.13 12.54 6.08
N TYR A 466 9.83 11.24 6.03
CA TYR A 466 9.47 10.47 7.23
C TYR A 466 10.56 10.50 8.32
N ASN A 467 11.83 10.45 7.91
CA ASN A 467 12.98 10.52 8.81
C ASN A 467 13.44 11.97 9.09
N GLY A 468 12.62 12.98 8.81
CA GLY A 468 12.98 14.39 8.97
C GLY A 468 13.69 14.98 7.74
N GLY A 469 13.67 16.31 7.67
CA GLY A 469 14.03 17.05 6.45
C GLY A 469 12.89 17.08 5.44
N LYS A 470 13.21 17.53 4.23
CA LYS A 470 12.29 17.58 3.09
C LYS A 470 12.86 16.82 1.92
N GLN A 471 12.01 16.46 0.97
CA GLN A 471 12.36 15.77 -0.26
C GLN A 471 11.55 16.31 -1.42
N LEU A 472 12.08 16.13 -2.63
CA LEU A 472 11.31 16.35 -3.85
C LEU A 472 10.68 15.04 -4.31
N LEU A 473 9.45 15.13 -4.76
CA LEU A 473 8.78 14.11 -5.56
C LEU A 473 8.50 14.70 -6.93
N PHE A 474 9.14 14.13 -7.94
CA PHE A 474 8.75 14.36 -9.31
C PHE A 474 7.54 13.48 -9.65
N GLN A 475 6.40 14.14 -9.87
CA GLN A 475 5.11 13.47 -10.00
C GLN A 475 4.95 12.71 -11.33
N GLN A 476 4.06 11.71 -11.34
CA GLN A 476 3.59 11.09 -12.58
C GLN A 476 2.82 12.10 -13.44
N GLY A 477 2.64 11.82 -14.73
CA GLY A 477 1.90 12.73 -15.63
C GLY A 477 2.75 13.91 -16.12
N MET A 478 4.05 13.73 -16.29
CA MET A 478 4.91 14.77 -16.86
C MET A 478 5.72 14.17 -18.01
N ALA A 479 5.64 14.80 -19.19
CA ALA A 479 6.45 14.45 -20.35
C ALA A 479 7.92 14.85 -20.10
N SER A 480 8.11 15.96 -19.36
CA SER A 480 9.37 16.36 -18.77
C SER A 480 9.10 17.16 -17.51
N CYS A 481 9.92 17.01 -16.48
CA CYS A 481 9.92 17.86 -15.29
C CYS A 481 11.34 18.27 -14.99
N TRP A 482 11.52 19.45 -14.42
CA TRP A 482 12.85 19.95 -14.08
C TRP A 482 12.90 20.74 -12.81
N VAL A 483 14.12 20.83 -12.28
CA VAL A 483 14.46 21.59 -11.09
C VAL A 483 15.86 22.19 -11.27
N GLY A 484 15.98 23.46 -10.92
CA GLY A 484 17.18 24.28 -11.12
C GLY A 484 17.85 24.66 -9.83
N TYR A 485 19.17 24.55 -9.79
CA TYR A 485 20.01 24.89 -8.65
C TYR A 485 21.05 25.93 -9.04
N LYS A 486 21.35 26.83 -8.11
CA LYS A 486 22.53 27.70 -8.19
C LYS A 486 23.63 27.06 -7.35
N VAL A 487 24.76 26.79 -7.97
CA VAL A 487 25.89 26.12 -7.29
C VAL A 487 27.14 26.94 -7.53
N ASP A 488 27.82 27.32 -6.44
CA ASP A 488 29.10 28.00 -6.49
C ASP A 488 30.23 26.98 -6.63
N ILE A 489 30.89 27.00 -7.79
CA ILE A 489 31.94 26.05 -8.14
C ILE A 489 33.31 26.66 -7.79
N PRO A 490 34.10 26.04 -6.90
CA PRO A 490 35.36 26.62 -6.41
C PRO A 490 36.45 26.66 -7.47
N GLU A 491 36.48 25.66 -8.35
CA GLU A 491 37.47 25.54 -9.41
C GLU A 491 36.90 24.83 -10.65
N THR A 492 37.40 25.21 -11.83
CA THR A 492 37.01 24.60 -13.10
C THR A 492 37.57 23.18 -13.17
N GLY A 493 36.73 22.19 -13.48
CA GLY A 493 37.17 20.81 -13.56
C GLY A 493 36.05 19.82 -13.90
N ILE A 494 36.40 18.54 -13.84
CA ILE A 494 35.43 17.45 -13.94
C ILE A 494 34.99 17.07 -12.53
N TYR A 495 33.68 17.08 -12.30
CA TYR A 495 33.05 16.71 -11.04
C TYR A 495 32.31 15.39 -11.22
N GLN A 496 32.48 14.48 -10.26
CA GLN A 496 31.62 13.33 -10.07
C GLN A 496 30.35 13.79 -9.37
N MET A 497 29.20 13.53 -10.01
CA MET A 497 27.89 13.80 -9.45
C MET A 497 27.20 12.49 -9.03
N GLU A 498 26.77 12.43 -7.78
CA GLU A 498 25.97 11.33 -7.22
C GLU A 498 24.67 11.90 -6.64
N ALA A 499 23.53 11.29 -6.94
CA ALA A 499 22.24 11.72 -6.41
C ALA A 499 21.67 10.67 -5.46
N THR A 500 21.01 11.11 -4.39
CA THR A 500 20.21 10.22 -3.52
C THR A 500 18.76 10.25 -3.99
N VAL A 501 18.31 9.13 -4.55
CA VAL A 501 17.03 9.01 -5.25
C VAL A 501 16.20 7.83 -4.76
N ALA A 502 14.90 7.89 -4.99
CA ALA A 502 13.98 6.76 -4.82
C ALA A 502 13.10 6.65 -6.07
N THR A 503 13.03 5.47 -6.65
CA THR A 503 12.32 5.17 -7.90
C THR A 503 11.44 3.95 -7.73
N VAL A 504 10.17 4.06 -8.13
CA VAL A 504 9.22 2.95 -8.03
C VAL A 504 9.11 2.11 -9.31
N ASN A 505 9.58 2.65 -10.44
CA ASN A 505 9.62 1.96 -11.72
C ASN A 505 11.04 1.89 -12.27
N SER A 506 11.32 0.83 -13.02
CA SER A 506 12.56 0.63 -13.76
C SER A 506 12.61 1.47 -15.05
N GLY A 507 13.81 1.63 -15.61
CA GLY A 507 14.03 2.34 -16.87
C GLY A 507 13.89 3.86 -16.78
N GLN A 508 14.07 4.44 -15.59
CA GLN A 508 14.04 5.89 -15.39
C GLN A 508 15.45 6.50 -15.57
N GLY A 509 15.47 7.76 -15.99
CA GLY A 509 16.69 8.54 -16.18
C GLY A 509 16.53 9.97 -15.71
N MET A 510 17.64 10.58 -15.31
CA MET A 510 17.72 12.00 -14.97
C MET A 510 18.83 12.62 -15.78
N TYR A 511 18.50 13.55 -16.66
CA TYR A 511 19.47 14.30 -17.43
C TYR A 511 19.91 15.53 -16.64
N VAL A 512 21.21 15.75 -16.57
CA VAL A 512 21.82 16.90 -15.92
C VAL A 512 22.39 17.79 -17.01
N ARG A 513 22.16 19.10 -16.90
CA ARG A 513 22.86 20.11 -17.70
C ARG A 513 23.19 21.33 -16.84
N SER A 514 24.44 21.75 -16.88
CA SER A 514 24.89 23.03 -16.34
C SER A 514 24.82 24.12 -17.42
N PHE A 515 24.87 25.39 -17.02
CA PHE A 515 24.95 26.51 -17.94
C PHE A 515 26.00 27.50 -17.44
N GLY A 516 26.89 27.89 -18.35
CA GLY A 516 27.89 28.93 -18.12
C GLY A 516 29.24 28.70 -18.80
N ALA A 517 29.43 27.58 -19.51
CA ALA A 517 30.67 27.30 -20.24
C ALA A 517 30.61 27.76 -21.71
N MET A 518 29.42 27.69 -22.31
CA MET A 518 29.20 28.03 -23.73
C MET A 518 29.26 29.55 -23.98
N ALA A 519 29.45 29.93 -25.25
CA ALA A 519 29.59 31.34 -25.63
C ALA A 519 28.26 32.09 -25.43
N PRO A 520 28.28 33.31 -24.86
CA PRO A 520 27.08 34.11 -24.71
C PRO A 520 26.55 34.56 -26.08
N VAL A 521 25.24 34.43 -26.28
CA VAL A 521 24.54 34.93 -27.47
C VAL A 521 24.12 36.37 -27.18
N LYS A 522 24.47 37.30 -28.07
CA LYS A 522 24.07 38.71 -27.95
C LYS A 522 22.63 38.91 -28.39
N GLU A 523 22.26 38.31 -29.53
CA GLU A 523 20.93 38.40 -30.10
C GLU A 523 20.63 37.12 -30.91
N ALA A 524 19.34 36.76 -30.98
CA ALA A 524 18.89 35.66 -31.83
C ALA A 524 17.76 36.14 -32.74
N THR A 525 17.76 35.68 -33.99
CA THR A 525 16.70 35.94 -34.98
C THR A 525 16.21 34.61 -35.57
N ALA A 526 15.03 34.59 -36.19
CA ALA A 526 14.48 33.37 -36.76
C ALA A 526 13.65 33.63 -38.02
N SER A 527 13.48 32.60 -38.84
CA SER A 527 12.68 32.64 -40.07
C SER A 527 11.19 32.82 -39.81
N ALA A 528 10.71 32.33 -38.67
CA ALA A 528 9.30 32.33 -38.31
C ALA A 528 9.13 32.26 -36.78
N VAL A 529 7.97 32.70 -36.31
CA VAL A 529 7.55 32.60 -34.91
C VAL A 529 6.08 32.19 -34.87
N TRP A 530 5.74 31.28 -33.95
CA TRP A 530 4.38 30.80 -33.73
C TRP A 530 3.41 31.97 -33.57
N LYS A 531 2.44 32.09 -34.50
CA LYS A 531 1.43 33.17 -34.56
C LYS A 531 1.99 34.60 -34.41
N GLY A 532 3.27 34.82 -34.71
CA GLY A 532 3.93 36.11 -34.50
C GLY A 532 4.15 36.49 -33.03
N ASP A 533 4.05 35.55 -32.08
CA ASP A 533 4.32 35.78 -30.66
C ASP A 533 5.83 35.88 -30.37
N THR A 534 6.42 36.99 -30.80
CA THR A 534 7.84 37.29 -30.61
C THR A 534 8.22 37.48 -29.16
N LYS A 535 7.26 37.64 -28.23
CA LYS A 535 7.54 37.81 -26.80
C LYS A 535 7.58 36.50 -26.06
N GLY A 536 6.65 35.57 -26.32
CA GLY A 536 6.56 34.30 -25.60
C GLY A 536 7.25 33.12 -26.28
N LEU A 537 7.41 33.17 -27.60
CA LEU A 537 7.92 32.05 -28.41
C LEU A 537 8.96 32.49 -29.46
N GLY A 538 9.56 33.67 -29.26
CA GLY A 538 10.59 34.22 -30.14
C GLY A 538 11.95 33.50 -30.01
N PRO A 539 12.89 33.77 -30.92
CA PRO A 539 14.21 33.12 -30.95
C PRO A 539 15.05 33.34 -29.69
N GLN A 540 14.86 34.46 -28.98
CA GLN A 540 15.54 34.74 -27.72
C GLN A 540 15.23 33.72 -26.61
N MET A 541 14.08 33.02 -26.73
CA MET A 541 13.65 31.97 -25.79
C MET A 541 14.35 30.63 -26.01
N ALA A 542 15.26 30.54 -26.99
CA ALA A 542 16.07 29.34 -27.24
C ALA A 542 17.55 29.55 -26.90
N VAL A 543 17.89 30.66 -26.23
CA VAL A 543 19.27 31.04 -25.88
C VAL A 543 19.34 31.72 -24.51
N ASP A 544 18.30 31.56 -23.68
CA ASP A 544 18.13 32.24 -22.39
C ASP A 544 18.49 31.34 -21.19
N ASN A 545 18.89 30.09 -21.42
CA ASN A 545 19.21 29.08 -20.42
C ASN A 545 18.01 28.74 -19.50
N ASN A 546 16.79 28.95 -19.98
CA ASN A 546 15.57 28.75 -19.22
C ASN A 546 14.75 27.57 -19.80
N PRO A 547 14.67 26.45 -19.06
CA PRO A 547 13.93 25.27 -19.52
C PRO A 547 12.40 25.47 -19.64
N SER A 548 11.87 26.59 -19.14
CA SER A 548 10.45 26.92 -19.21
C SER A 548 10.06 27.70 -20.47
N THR A 549 11.03 28.20 -21.22
CA THR A 549 10.84 28.99 -22.44
C THR A 549 11.35 28.21 -23.67
N ARG A 550 10.83 28.55 -24.85
CA ARG A 550 11.25 27.92 -26.11
C ARG A 550 10.98 28.83 -27.30
N TRP A 551 11.76 28.69 -28.35
CA TRP A 551 11.37 29.14 -29.68
C TRP A 551 10.43 28.12 -30.34
N ALA A 552 9.40 28.58 -31.04
CA ALA A 552 8.47 27.72 -31.75
C ALA A 552 7.98 28.34 -33.05
N VAL A 553 7.66 27.49 -34.03
CA VAL A 553 7.03 27.90 -35.31
C VAL A 553 5.67 27.22 -35.52
N ASN A 554 4.88 27.80 -36.43
CA ASN A 554 3.52 27.33 -36.75
C ASN A 554 3.49 25.86 -37.22
N PHE A 555 2.34 25.21 -36.99
CA PHE A 555 2.10 23.86 -37.50
C PHE A 555 2.22 23.80 -39.02
N GLY A 556 2.79 22.70 -39.52
CA GLY A 556 2.98 22.47 -40.96
C GLY A 556 4.21 23.14 -41.56
N VAL A 557 5.00 23.87 -40.77
CA VAL A 557 6.32 24.34 -41.17
C VAL A 557 7.34 23.25 -40.88
N ASP A 558 8.00 22.75 -41.91
CA ASP A 558 9.04 21.72 -41.83
C ASP A 558 10.46 22.29 -41.89
N GLN A 559 10.62 23.40 -42.59
CA GLN A 559 11.87 24.14 -42.76
C GLN A 559 11.79 25.50 -42.07
N ALA A 560 12.55 25.66 -41.00
CA ALA A 560 12.73 26.91 -40.29
C ALA A 560 14.18 27.04 -39.82
N TRP A 561 14.60 28.27 -39.51
CA TRP A 561 15.94 28.50 -38.98
C TRP A 561 15.91 29.47 -37.81
N ILE A 562 16.88 29.29 -36.91
CA ILE A 562 17.27 30.24 -35.87
C ILE A 562 18.74 30.64 -36.10
N GLU A 563 19.00 31.93 -36.07
CA GLU A 563 20.33 32.54 -36.21
C GLU A 563 20.74 33.15 -34.87
N LEU A 564 21.98 32.89 -34.45
CA LEU A 564 22.62 33.38 -33.24
C LEU A 564 23.70 34.38 -33.65
N ASP A 565 23.59 35.63 -33.19
CA ASP A 565 24.67 36.63 -33.24
C ASP A 565 25.44 36.60 -31.91
N LEU A 566 26.70 36.18 -31.96
CA LEU A 566 27.62 36.18 -30.82
C LEU A 566 28.16 37.58 -30.52
N GLY A 567 27.83 38.58 -31.35
CA GLY A 567 28.18 40.00 -31.20
C GLY A 567 29.60 40.34 -31.63
N LYS A 568 30.49 39.35 -31.71
CA LYS A 568 31.87 39.46 -32.22
C LYS A 568 32.35 38.12 -32.77
N PRO A 569 33.36 38.12 -33.66
CA PRO A 569 34.04 36.89 -34.07
C PRO A 569 34.52 36.10 -32.85
N THR A 570 34.02 34.88 -32.69
CA THR A 570 34.23 34.02 -31.52
C THR A 570 34.60 32.61 -32.00
N PRO A 571 35.66 31.99 -31.47
CA PRO A 571 35.97 30.59 -31.79
C PRO A 571 34.85 29.69 -31.23
N ILE A 572 34.44 28.72 -32.04
CA ILE A 572 33.47 27.68 -31.67
C ILE A 572 33.94 26.34 -32.24
N SER A 573 33.76 25.27 -31.46
CA SER A 573 34.11 23.90 -31.83
C SER A 573 33.10 22.87 -31.30
N THR A 574 32.02 23.33 -30.65
CA THR A 574 30.96 22.46 -30.14
C THR A 574 29.60 23.14 -30.15
N VAL A 575 28.54 22.34 -30.25
CA VAL A 575 27.13 22.75 -30.20
C VAL A 575 26.35 21.87 -29.24
N MET A 576 25.40 22.44 -28.51
CA MET A 576 24.39 21.73 -27.75
C MET A 576 23.00 22.21 -28.16
N ILE A 577 22.07 21.27 -28.36
CA ILE A 577 20.70 21.57 -28.82
C ILE A 577 19.71 20.75 -28.00
N ASP A 578 18.66 21.42 -27.50
CA ASP A 578 17.59 20.80 -26.73
C ASP A 578 16.22 21.03 -27.40
N GLU A 579 15.60 19.93 -27.83
CA GLU A 579 14.25 19.89 -28.40
C GLU A 579 13.21 19.35 -27.39
N ARG A 580 13.64 18.96 -26.18
CA ARG A 580 12.84 18.29 -25.16
C ARG A 580 12.13 17.04 -25.69
N ALA A 581 11.07 16.65 -25.00
CA ALA A 581 10.24 15.48 -25.30
C ALA A 581 9.42 15.59 -26.61
N TYR A 582 9.60 16.66 -27.40
CA TYR A 582 8.83 16.89 -28.63
C TYR A 582 9.38 16.13 -29.85
N GLU A 583 10.71 15.97 -29.94
CA GLU A 583 11.43 15.13 -30.92
C GLU A 583 10.87 15.24 -32.37
N LYS A 584 10.74 16.47 -32.88
CA LYS A 584 10.14 16.77 -34.18
C LYS A 584 11.14 16.73 -35.33
N VAL A 585 12.37 17.19 -35.09
CA VAL A 585 13.42 17.29 -36.11
C VAL A 585 13.94 15.90 -36.48
N LYS A 586 13.96 15.63 -37.78
CA LYS A 586 14.52 14.40 -38.39
C LYS A 586 15.80 14.66 -39.15
N LYS A 587 15.97 15.89 -39.66
CA LYS A 587 17.19 16.36 -40.30
C LYS A 587 17.39 17.85 -40.06
N PHE A 588 18.61 18.26 -39.77
CA PHE A 588 19.00 19.66 -39.62
C PHE A 588 20.43 19.91 -40.12
N VAL A 589 20.78 21.19 -40.27
CA VAL A 589 22.13 21.65 -40.59
C VAL A 589 22.51 22.81 -39.67
N LEU A 590 23.76 22.83 -39.22
CA LEU A 590 24.38 23.94 -38.52
C LEU A 590 25.36 24.63 -39.46
N GLU A 591 25.29 25.94 -39.56
CA GLU A 591 26.05 26.77 -40.49
C GLU A 591 26.66 27.97 -39.75
N TYR A 592 27.72 28.55 -40.31
CA TYR A 592 28.28 29.84 -39.88
C TYR A 592 28.51 30.76 -41.06
N LYS A 593 28.54 32.06 -40.80
CA LYS A 593 28.68 33.09 -41.85
C LYS A 593 30.13 33.56 -41.99
N VAL A 594 30.68 33.46 -43.21
CA VAL A 594 32.00 33.99 -43.59
C VAL A 594 31.87 34.69 -44.93
N ASP A 595 32.41 35.90 -45.07
CA ASP A 595 32.35 36.69 -46.31
C ASP A 595 30.92 36.84 -46.89
N ASN A 596 29.92 36.98 -46.00
CA ASN A 596 28.48 37.00 -46.30
C ASN A 596 27.87 35.69 -46.85
N GLU A 597 28.64 34.60 -46.89
CA GLU A 597 28.16 33.28 -47.30
C GLU A 597 28.01 32.35 -46.09
N TRP A 598 26.97 31.51 -46.12
CA TRP A 598 26.77 30.46 -45.12
C TRP A 598 27.58 29.23 -45.50
N LYS A 599 28.41 28.77 -44.56
CA LYS A 599 29.20 27.55 -44.70
C LYS A 599 28.72 26.52 -43.69
N THR A 600 28.51 25.28 -44.14
CA THR A 600 28.12 24.18 -43.28
C THR A 600 29.21 23.84 -42.27
N ILE A 601 28.82 23.73 -41.00
CA ILE A 601 29.63 23.16 -39.91
C ILE A 601 29.38 21.65 -39.84
N LEU A 602 28.10 21.27 -39.70
CA LEU A 602 27.67 19.87 -39.61
C LEU A 602 26.22 19.69 -40.07
N GLU A 603 25.87 18.47 -40.45
CA GLU A 603 24.49 18.02 -40.62
C GLU A 603 24.17 17.00 -39.53
N GLY A 604 22.93 17.00 -39.06
CA GLY A 604 22.45 16.07 -38.04
C GLY A 604 21.05 15.56 -38.34
N THR A 605 20.62 14.58 -37.54
CA THR A 605 19.29 13.96 -37.68
C THR A 605 18.38 14.34 -36.52
N THR A 606 18.15 13.45 -35.56
CA THR A 606 17.29 13.69 -34.39
C THR A 606 18.05 14.45 -33.32
N ILE A 607 17.40 15.45 -32.70
CA ILE A 607 17.97 16.29 -31.65
C ILE A 607 17.60 15.72 -30.26
N GLY A 608 16.31 15.67 -29.94
CA GLY A 608 15.81 15.21 -28.64
C GLY A 608 16.32 16.03 -27.45
N ASN A 609 16.42 15.39 -26.28
CA ASN A 609 16.62 16.09 -25.00
C ASN A 609 18.07 16.57 -24.71
N SER A 610 19.06 16.11 -25.47
CA SER A 610 20.47 16.27 -25.07
C SER A 610 21.46 16.19 -26.23
N TYR A 611 21.13 16.73 -27.41
CA TYR A 611 22.04 16.70 -28.55
C TYR A 611 23.31 17.50 -28.23
N ALA A 612 24.46 16.89 -28.49
CA ALA A 612 25.76 17.56 -28.44
C ALA A 612 26.67 17.00 -29.52
N ALA A 613 27.43 17.88 -30.17
CA ALA A 613 28.41 17.48 -31.18
C ALA A 613 29.61 18.42 -31.18
N ASP A 614 30.80 17.84 -31.27
CA ASP A 614 32.04 18.57 -31.52
C ASP A 614 32.32 18.62 -33.03
N PHE A 615 33.00 19.67 -33.46
CA PHE A 615 33.38 19.91 -34.85
C PHE A 615 34.72 20.67 -34.92
N PRO A 616 35.41 20.67 -36.07
CA PRO A 616 36.63 21.44 -36.24
C PRO A 616 36.40 22.92 -35.90
N GLU A 617 37.30 23.52 -35.12
CA GLU A 617 37.15 24.90 -34.67
C GLU A 617 36.99 25.87 -35.85
N VAL A 618 35.97 26.72 -35.78
CA VAL A 618 35.76 27.84 -36.70
C VAL A 618 35.59 29.13 -35.90
N THR A 619 35.97 30.26 -36.48
CA THR A 619 35.66 31.58 -35.91
C THR A 619 34.39 32.10 -36.56
N ALA A 620 33.34 32.30 -35.75
CA ALA A 620 32.03 32.75 -36.22
C ALA A 620 31.54 33.94 -35.39
N GLN A 621 30.88 34.90 -36.03
CA GLN A 621 30.01 35.84 -35.33
C GLN A 621 28.55 35.39 -35.45
N HIS A 622 28.12 34.95 -36.64
CA HIS A 622 26.77 34.47 -36.90
C HIS A 622 26.79 32.96 -37.11
N VAL A 623 25.92 32.27 -36.38
CA VAL A 623 25.70 30.82 -36.48
C VAL A 623 24.22 30.57 -36.75
N ARG A 624 23.87 29.62 -37.61
CA ARG A 624 22.48 29.31 -37.93
C ARG A 624 22.21 27.82 -37.82
N LEU A 625 21.13 27.47 -37.13
CA LEU A 625 20.56 26.13 -37.09
C LEU A 625 19.30 26.11 -37.96
N SER A 626 19.31 25.29 -39.01
CA SER A 626 18.19 25.15 -39.95
C SER A 626 17.62 23.74 -39.91
N THR A 627 16.31 23.61 -39.77
CA THR A 627 15.63 22.32 -39.93
C THR A 627 15.43 22.03 -41.42
N LEU A 628 15.73 20.80 -41.83
CA LEU A 628 15.61 20.33 -43.20
C LEU A 628 14.43 19.37 -43.38
N ASP A 629 14.12 18.60 -42.34
CA ASP A 629 12.98 17.68 -42.31
C ASP A 629 12.41 17.58 -40.89
N CYS A 630 11.11 17.88 -40.77
CA CYS A 630 10.27 17.63 -39.59
C CYS A 630 8.99 16.84 -39.96
N SER A 631 8.93 16.26 -41.15
CA SER A 631 7.76 15.61 -41.72
C SER A 631 7.31 14.39 -40.91
N GLY A 632 6.01 14.05 -40.94
CA GLY A 632 5.46 12.88 -40.26
C GLY A 632 5.21 13.04 -38.75
N ASN A 633 5.49 14.20 -38.18
CA ASN A 633 5.10 14.58 -36.82
C ASN A 633 4.07 15.73 -36.88
N THR A 634 3.04 15.73 -36.03
CA THR A 634 2.17 16.91 -35.86
C THR A 634 2.95 18.00 -35.11
N GLY A 635 3.21 19.14 -35.77
CA GLY A 635 4.07 20.17 -35.20
C GLY A 635 4.73 21.07 -36.25
N GLY A 636 5.30 22.19 -35.81
CA GLY A 636 6.48 22.79 -36.44
C GLY A 636 7.68 22.62 -35.49
N PRO A 637 8.93 22.84 -35.94
CA PRO A 637 10.11 22.73 -35.09
C PRO A 637 10.06 23.67 -33.88
N THR A 638 10.73 23.25 -32.81
CA THR A 638 10.82 24.00 -31.57
C THR A 638 12.11 23.67 -30.85
N PHE A 639 12.77 24.68 -30.28
CA PHE A 639 14.00 24.52 -29.53
C PHE A 639 13.87 25.24 -28.20
N TRP A 640 14.23 24.53 -27.13
CA TRP A 640 14.36 25.10 -25.79
C TRP A 640 15.72 25.77 -25.62
N GLU A 641 16.78 25.17 -26.15
CA GLU A 641 18.12 25.75 -26.05
C GLU A 641 18.97 25.40 -27.27
N VAL A 642 19.71 26.39 -27.76
CA VAL A 642 20.76 26.25 -28.78
C VAL A 642 21.98 27.00 -28.27
N SER A 643 23.08 26.28 -28.06
CA SER A 643 24.30 26.87 -27.51
C SER A 643 25.49 26.45 -28.36
N VAL A 644 26.42 27.36 -28.60
CA VAL A 644 27.72 27.08 -29.24
C VAL A 644 28.87 27.59 -28.38
N GLY A 645 30.06 27.00 -28.52
CA GLY A 645 31.24 27.43 -27.76
C GLY A 645 32.46 26.60 -28.11
N THR A 646 33.53 26.74 -27.33
CA THR A 646 34.72 25.87 -27.40
C THR A 646 34.77 24.84 -26.28
N ILE A 647 33.93 25.00 -25.26
CA ILE A 647 33.83 24.12 -24.10
C ILE A 647 32.34 23.83 -23.88
N GLN A 648 31.96 22.55 -23.99
CA GLN A 648 30.59 22.12 -23.68
C GLN A 648 30.23 22.45 -22.23
N ASP A 649 28.97 22.85 -22.03
CA ASP A 649 28.37 22.81 -20.70
C ASP A 649 28.48 21.39 -20.11
N GLY A 650 28.69 21.29 -18.80
CA GLY A 650 28.64 19.99 -18.13
C GLY A 650 27.27 19.37 -18.27
N HIS A 651 27.23 18.13 -18.78
CA HIS A 651 25.98 17.42 -18.96
C HIS A 651 26.16 15.91 -18.77
N GLY A 652 25.06 15.20 -18.57
CA GLY A 652 25.11 13.73 -18.53
C GLY A 652 23.80 13.10 -18.10
N TRP A 653 23.61 11.85 -18.52
CA TRP A 653 22.48 11.05 -18.09
C TRP A 653 22.84 10.22 -16.86
N ILE A 654 22.11 10.43 -15.78
CA ILE A 654 22.12 9.54 -14.63
C ILE A 654 21.09 8.44 -14.90
N SER A 655 21.56 7.21 -15.10
CA SER A 655 20.69 6.04 -15.11
C SER A 655 20.21 5.80 -13.68
N LEU A 656 18.92 6.04 -13.42
CA LEU A 656 18.37 5.90 -12.09
C LEU A 656 18.22 4.41 -11.76
N PRO A 657 18.78 3.92 -10.64
CA PRO A 657 18.61 2.53 -10.23
C PRO A 657 17.13 2.24 -9.99
N TRP A 658 16.67 1.01 -10.24
CA TRP A 658 15.36 0.58 -9.76
C TRP A 658 15.46 0.27 -8.26
N THR A 659 15.10 1.25 -7.44
CA THR A 659 15.25 1.16 -5.99
C THR A 659 14.07 0.47 -5.30
N ALA A 660 13.00 0.14 -6.05
CA ALA A 660 11.72 -0.27 -5.50
C ALA A 660 11.18 0.71 -4.42
N GLY A 661 11.41 2.01 -4.64
CA GLY A 661 10.90 3.11 -3.82
C GLY A 661 11.57 3.29 -2.47
N VAL A 662 12.80 2.82 -2.28
CA VAL A 662 13.65 3.16 -1.11
C VAL A 662 14.82 4.06 -1.52
N TRP A 663 15.39 4.81 -0.58
CA TRP A 663 16.52 5.69 -0.90
C TRP A 663 17.76 4.90 -1.29
N GLN A 664 18.36 5.24 -2.45
CA GLN A 664 19.66 4.73 -2.88
C GLN A 664 20.46 5.84 -3.55
N THR A 665 21.78 5.72 -3.49
CA THR A 665 22.70 6.60 -4.21
C THR A 665 22.91 6.09 -5.63
N THR A 666 22.88 6.99 -6.60
CA THR A 666 23.13 6.65 -8.00
C THR A 666 24.59 6.31 -8.22
N LYS A 667 24.91 5.63 -9.33
CA LYS A 667 26.30 5.60 -9.81
C LYS A 667 26.74 7.03 -10.16
N PRO A 668 28.01 7.40 -9.94
CA PRO A 668 28.50 8.71 -10.28
C PRO A 668 28.52 8.90 -11.80
N ILE A 669 28.20 10.12 -12.25
CA ILE A 669 28.48 10.59 -13.61
C ILE A 669 29.51 11.71 -13.56
N ASP A 670 30.29 11.85 -14.63
CA ASP A 670 31.24 12.96 -14.77
C ASP A 670 30.55 14.13 -15.49
N ILE A 671 30.58 15.32 -14.89
CA ILE A 671 30.14 16.56 -15.52
C ILE A 671 31.23 17.62 -15.40
N ARG A 672 31.44 18.40 -16.47
CA ARG A 672 32.37 19.54 -16.45
C ARG A 672 31.70 20.75 -15.82
N LEU A 673 32.33 21.37 -14.83
CA LEU A 673 31.83 22.61 -14.22
C LEU A 673 32.91 23.69 -14.30
N ILE A 674 32.48 24.94 -14.52
CA ILE A 674 33.37 26.11 -14.58
C ILE A 674 33.31 26.84 -13.25
N LYS A 675 34.47 27.34 -12.77
CA LYS A 675 34.58 28.14 -11.56
C LYS A 675 33.59 29.31 -11.55
N GLY A 676 32.97 29.55 -10.39
CA GLY A 676 31.99 30.60 -10.17
C GLY A 676 30.56 30.06 -10.05
N ALA A 677 29.59 30.96 -10.02
CA ALA A 677 28.18 30.59 -9.95
C ALA A 677 27.74 29.91 -11.25
N GLN A 678 27.29 28.66 -11.14
CA GLN A 678 26.73 27.89 -12.25
C GLN A 678 25.25 27.63 -12.00
N THR A 679 24.48 27.54 -13.08
CA THR A 679 23.11 27.02 -13.03
C THR A 679 23.14 25.56 -13.40
N VAL A 680 22.66 24.68 -12.53
CA VAL A 680 22.56 23.24 -12.80
C VAL A 680 21.10 22.85 -12.82
N TRP A 681 20.66 22.27 -13.93
CA TRP A 681 19.30 21.74 -14.07
C TRP A 681 19.31 20.22 -14.09
N LEU A 682 18.34 19.65 -13.38
CA LEU A 682 18.02 18.23 -13.42
C LEU A 682 16.69 18.06 -14.15
N PHE A 683 16.66 17.18 -15.14
CA PHE A 683 15.51 16.88 -15.99
C PHE A 683 15.12 15.43 -15.88
N THR A 684 13.83 15.15 -15.75
CA THR A 684 13.28 13.80 -15.67
C THR A 684 12.20 13.61 -16.73
N PRO A 685 12.56 13.10 -17.94
CA PRO A 685 11.61 12.88 -19.01
C PRO A 685 10.77 11.63 -18.79
N TYR A 686 9.49 11.69 -19.18
CA TYR A 686 8.51 10.61 -19.11
C TYR A 686 8.57 9.80 -17.79
N GLN A 687 8.56 10.55 -16.69
CA GLN A 687 8.79 9.99 -15.37
C GLN A 687 7.59 9.23 -14.81
N ARG A 688 7.90 8.29 -13.91
CA ARG A 688 6.91 7.37 -13.33
C ARG A 688 6.90 7.43 -11.79
N GLY A 689 7.43 8.52 -11.22
CA GLY A 689 7.59 8.69 -9.79
C GLY A 689 9.03 8.57 -9.35
N VAL A 690 9.73 9.70 -9.31
CA VAL A 690 11.12 9.82 -8.84
C VAL A 690 11.13 10.70 -7.60
N GLY A 691 11.69 10.20 -6.50
CA GLY A 691 12.06 11.01 -5.34
C GLY A 691 13.51 11.46 -5.47
N LEU A 692 13.80 12.71 -5.12
CA LEU A 692 15.16 13.23 -4.98
C LEU A 692 15.31 13.84 -3.59
N LYS A 693 16.32 13.36 -2.87
CA LYS A 693 16.66 13.88 -1.55
C LYS A 693 17.74 14.94 -1.63
N SER A 694 18.84 14.63 -2.33
CA SER A 694 20.01 15.50 -2.46
C SER A 694 20.89 15.01 -3.61
N PHE A 695 21.91 15.79 -3.96
CA PHE A 695 23.03 15.34 -4.77
C PHE A 695 24.35 15.96 -4.29
N ASP A 696 25.44 15.24 -4.53
CA ASP A 696 26.79 15.64 -4.19
C ASP A 696 27.61 15.84 -5.45
N LEU A 697 28.46 16.88 -5.46
CA LEU A 697 29.44 17.13 -6.51
C LEU A 697 30.84 17.06 -5.91
N LYS A 698 31.66 16.13 -6.39
CA LYS A 698 33.04 15.95 -5.94
C LYS A 698 34.00 16.14 -7.10
N ILE A 699 34.95 17.04 -6.99
CA ILE A 699 35.95 17.20 -8.03
C ILE A 699 36.80 15.92 -8.17
N LYS A 700 37.00 15.48 -9.41
CA LYS A 700 38.04 14.51 -9.73
C LYS A 700 39.35 15.27 -9.71
N ASN A 701 40.11 15.18 -8.62
CA ASN A 701 41.42 15.79 -8.49
C ASN A 701 42.21 15.64 -9.79
N SER A 702 42.46 16.77 -10.46
CA SER A 702 43.38 16.83 -11.58
C SER A 702 44.79 16.60 -11.04
N THR A 703 45.25 15.36 -11.02
CA THR A 703 46.69 15.12 -11.17
C THR A 703 47.04 15.31 -12.64
N ALA A 704 47.19 16.56 -13.05
CA ALA A 704 48.04 16.97 -14.17
C ALA A 704 48.44 18.43 -13.95
N LYS A 705 49.65 18.62 -13.44
CA LYS A 705 50.39 19.89 -13.48
C LYS A 705 50.79 20.21 -14.91
#